data_AF-A0A165H5F0-F1
#
_entry.id   AF-A0A165H5F0-F1
#
_cell.length_a   1.000
_cell.length_b   1.000
_cell.length_c   1.000
_cell.angle_alpha   90.00
_cell.angle_beta   90.00
_cell.angle_gamma   90.00
#
_symmetry.space_group_name_H-M   'P 1'
#
loop_
_entity.id
_entity.type
_entity.pdbx_description
1 polymer ?
#
loop_
_entity_poly.entity_id
_entity_poly.type
_entity_poly.pdbx_seq_one_letter_code
_entity_poly.pdbx_strand_id
1 'polypeptide(L)'
;MSISGPPARSYNTTPLPFELLSNVFARDKDPGVLMTLALVCHQWKDVVYEEAALWTDIRIDPGTTMRQLDTQLLRSRDLQLDVVITFAPHRVSAMQRHVMATIIFEYDRISRLTVDALRLVKGHDEEYGDRWMISDWPEEIATLLQSGYTWPHLRVLELIAEVWVQQAFDPYIVAPNLEELYLEGVGVSDWERMEFGDALKDIEMRKQTQLDHSFFDALENYPNLRQLILDDEAFGEDDLYWAISPLADPSTLGSLASLDIVWHEADLQSFLTMLKFCSQLESLSLYTDFHLDGESSYELPRSLQLLRLTTLELRFFSKRKFVIILDLLYPALRSSPIRNLALRGVTMTAGDIAHFITPRLRSLKLESVRCDVSTALDAIQSCQHLRTLVLDQLCFTTDNVATIVEMVALPRIQSAEFTALSPPSRRLHGTVTGTASQPPIAYNDALLRSFFSLLPLPQVPSITVRCIDLQLRDLLRTLEGVGHGRTLLLDVKHFGGKPEFTLETSTPADGPQSGMSRHFSAETMHTVIVVLNQDITMGLSSLVTLTVDIQHAVDFFAVTFLSIGFPRLSRVELRTPYVSDRLGNGPTTSEFAVASLKSFVQRYNAVFIDCQCLSTVVFSHPDRSSYDDPVCIPWQLAQSFVSRFQTDSPVRLLTADRSSVVFTPAE
;
A
#
# COMPACT_ATOMS: atom_id res chain seq x y z
N MET A 1 -11.13 -55.66 37.66
CA MET A 1 -11.56 -55.38 36.27
C MET A 1 -10.53 -54.45 35.65
N SER A 2 -9.62 -54.99 34.83
CA SER A 2 -8.58 -54.22 34.13
C SER A 2 -9.10 -53.84 32.74
N ILE A 3 -9.21 -52.54 32.47
CA ILE A 3 -9.63 -52.00 31.18
C ILE A 3 -8.41 -52.05 30.26
N SER A 4 -8.39 -52.97 29.30
CA SER A 4 -7.42 -53.01 28.21
C SER A 4 -7.76 -51.91 27.21
N GLY A 5 -6.96 -50.85 27.18
CA GLY A 5 -7.04 -49.82 26.13
C GLY A 5 -6.68 -50.39 24.75
N PRO A 6 -7.20 -49.82 23.66
CA PRO A 6 -6.91 -50.28 22.31
C PRO A 6 -5.41 -50.14 22.00
N PRO A 7 -4.80 -51.09 21.28
CA PRO A 7 -3.39 -51.01 20.92
C PRO A 7 -3.15 -49.76 20.07
N ALA A 8 -2.11 -48.98 20.44
CA ALA A 8 -1.68 -47.83 19.66
C ALA A 8 -1.46 -48.27 18.21
N ARG A 9 -2.21 -47.67 17.28
CA ARG A 9 -2.02 -47.92 15.84
C ARG A 9 -0.57 -47.59 15.50
N SER A 10 0.21 -48.61 15.11
CA SER A 10 1.52 -48.39 14.50
C SER A 10 1.29 -47.69 13.17
N TYR A 11 1.39 -46.37 13.16
CA TYR A 11 1.54 -45.66 11.90
C TYR A 11 2.84 -46.18 11.29
N ASN A 12 2.74 -46.91 10.17
CA ASN A 12 3.90 -47.24 9.34
C ASN A 12 4.48 -45.91 8.85
N THR A 13 5.40 -45.34 9.61
CA THR A 13 6.21 -44.21 9.18
C THR A 13 7.24 -44.78 8.21
N THR A 14 6.82 -45.06 6.97
CA THR A 14 7.76 -45.15 5.86
C THR A 14 8.60 -43.88 5.91
N PRO A 15 9.94 -43.99 6.02
CA PRO A 15 10.80 -42.82 6.08
C PRO A 15 10.53 -41.97 4.85
N LEU A 16 10.31 -40.67 5.06
CA LEU A 16 10.15 -39.75 3.95
C LEU A 16 11.44 -39.78 3.11
N PRO A 17 11.33 -39.76 1.76
CA PRO A 17 12.48 -39.63 0.89
C PRO A 17 13.36 -38.42 1.28
N PHE A 18 14.67 -38.59 1.15
CA PHE A 18 15.66 -37.55 1.47
C PHE A 18 15.35 -36.24 0.74
N GLU A 19 14.96 -36.34 -0.53
CA GLU A 19 14.67 -35.20 -1.41
C GLU A 19 13.43 -34.43 -0.94
N LEU A 20 12.43 -35.12 -0.38
CA LEU A 20 11.25 -34.45 0.16
C LEU A 20 11.58 -33.72 1.47
N LEU A 21 12.42 -34.32 2.32
CA LEU A 21 12.87 -33.66 3.56
C LEU A 21 13.73 -32.44 3.25
N SER A 22 14.69 -32.57 2.31
CA SER A 22 15.52 -31.46 1.83
C SER A 22 14.67 -30.31 1.29
N ASN A 23 13.69 -30.61 0.44
CA ASN A 23 12.76 -29.59 -0.08
C ASN A 23 11.88 -28.93 1.00
N VAL A 24 11.48 -29.67 2.04
CA VAL A 24 10.74 -29.11 3.16
C VAL A 24 11.62 -28.19 3.99
N PHE A 25 12.86 -28.59 4.27
CA PHE A 25 13.82 -27.80 5.04
C PHE A 25 14.28 -26.56 4.27
N ALA A 26 14.38 -26.63 2.94
CA ALA A 26 14.75 -25.50 2.09
C ALA A 26 13.75 -24.32 2.15
N ARG A 27 12.56 -24.50 2.74
CA ARG A 27 11.61 -23.41 2.99
C ARG A 27 12.05 -22.47 4.10
N ASP A 28 12.91 -22.93 5.00
CA ASP A 28 13.46 -22.14 6.10
C ASP A 28 14.93 -22.49 6.30
N LYS A 29 15.80 -21.67 5.68
CA LYS A 29 17.26 -21.85 5.74
C LYS A 29 17.89 -21.19 6.97
N ASP A 30 17.10 -20.70 7.93
CA ASP A 30 17.65 -20.16 9.16
C ASP A 30 18.53 -21.20 9.89
N PRO A 31 19.81 -20.91 10.18
CA PRO A 31 20.71 -21.87 10.80
C PRO A 31 20.20 -22.39 12.16
N GLY A 32 19.51 -21.57 12.94
CA GLY A 32 18.93 -21.97 14.23
C GLY A 32 17.79 -22.98 14.05
N VAL A 33 16.94 -22.76 13.06
CA VAL A 33 15.86 -23.70 12.68
C VAL A 33 16.46 -25.00 12.16
N LEU A 34 17.42 -24.94 11.24
CA LEU A 34 18.12 -26.13 10.71
C LEU A 34 18.77 -26.95 11.83
N MET A 35 19.44 -26.29 12.79
CA MET A 35 20.01 -26.98 13.95
C MET A 35 18.96 -27.62 14.84
N THR A 36 17.78 -27.01 14.98
CA THR A 36 16.65 -27.60 15.70
C THR A 36 16.10 -28.83 14.97
N LEU A 37 15.96 -28.76 13.65
CA LEU A 37 15.52 -29.89 12.81
C LEU A 37 16.49 -31.08 12.91
N ALA A 38 17.78 -30.82 13.00
CA ALA A 38 18.80 -31.85 13.16
C ALA A 38 18.73 -32.62 14.50
N LEU A 39 17.98 -32.12 15.49
CA LEU A 39 17.77 -32.80 16.78
C LEU A 39 16.58 -33.77 16.76
N VAL A 40 15.75 -33.76 15.72
CA VAL A 40 14.51 -34.55 15.66
C VAL A 40 14.80 -36.05 15.55
N CYS A 41 15.59 -36.46 14.55
CA CYS A 41 16.01 -37.84 14.37
C CYS A 41 17.29 -37.91 13.52
N HIS A 42 17.92 -39.10 13.45
CA HIS A 42 19.14 -39.30 12.67
C HIS A 42 18.98 -38.94 11.19
N GLN A 43 17.86 -39.32 10.55
CA GLN A 43 17.65 -39.00 9.15
C GLN A 43 17.60 -37.48 8.89
N TRP A 44 16.94 -36.72 9.76
CA TRP A 44 16.84 -35.26 9.61
C TRP A 44 18.18 -34.59 9.88
N LYS A 45 18.92 -35.12 10.85
CA LYS A 45 20.31 -34.75 11.07
C LYS A 45 21.11 -34.96 9.79
N ASP A 46 21.10 -36.14 9.20
CA ASP A 46 21.90 -36.45 8.01
C ASP A 46 21.54 -35.51 6.85
N VAL A 47 20.25 -35.26 6.59
CA VAL A 47 19.80 -34.26 5.60
C VAL A 47 20.38 -32.88 5.90
N VAL A 48 20.20 -32.36 7.12
CA VAL A 48 20.67 -31.02 7.50
C VAL A 48 22.20 -30.91 7.43
N TYR A 49 22.95 -31.96 7.76
CA TYR A 49 24.41 -31.91 7.77
C TYR A 49 25.04 -32.18 6.39
N GLU A 50 24.40 -32.97 5.53
CA GLU A 50 24.97 -33.40 4.24
C GLU A 50 24.50 -32.56 3.05
N GLU A 51 23.31 -31.96 3.12
CA GLU A 51 22.75 -31.13 2.05
C GLU A 51 23.33 -29.71 2.08
N ALA A 52 24.33 -29.47 1.23
CA ALA A 52 25.03 -28.19 1.15
C ALA A 52 24.12 -27.02 0.74
N ALA A 53 23.08 -27.27 -0.07
CA ALA A 53 22.17 -26.24 -0.57
C ALA A 53 21.32 -25.57 0.55
N LEU A 54 21.21 -26.21 1.72
CA LEU A 54 20.54 -25.63 2.89
C LEU A 54 21.38 -24.55 3.56
N TRP A 55 22.69 -24.48 3.27
CA TRP A 55 23.66 -23.63 3.95
C TRP A 55 24.14 -22.45 3.09
N THR A 56 23.51 -22.21 1.94
CA THR A 56 23.93 -21.17 0.99
C THR A 56 23.33 -19.79 1.29
N ASP A 57 22.27 -19.69 2.11
CA ASP A 57 21.70 -18.41 2.57
C ASP A 57 22.36 -18.03 3.90
N ILE A 58 23.29 -17.08 3.83
CA ILE A 58 24.11 -16.65 4.98
C ILE A 58 23.64 -15.25 5.39
N ARG A 59 23.14 -15.16 6.63
CA ARG A 59 22.72 -13.90 7.24
C ARG A 59 23.70 -13.50 8.33
N ILE A 60 24.28 -12.31 8.18
CA ILE A 60 25.20 -11.71 9.15
C ILE A 60 24.48 -10.57 9.85
N ASP A 61 24.18 -10.76 11.13
CA ASP A 61 23.60 -9.75 12.01
C ASP A 61 24.59 -9.36 13.12
N PRO A 62 24.29 -8.35 13.96
CA PRO A 62 25.18 -7.97 15.08
C PRO A 62 25.46 -9.08 16.11
N GLY A 63 24.64 -10.14 16.15
CA GLY A 63 24.81 -11.29 17.04
C GLY A 63 25.59 -12.45 16.43
N THR A 64 25.89 -12.38 15.13
CA THR A 64 26.54 -13.47 14.39
C THR A 64 27.99 -13.64 14.82
N THR A 65 28.35 -14.86 15.17
CA THR A 65 29.71 -15.23 15.62
C THR A 65 30.52 -15.86 14.49
N MET A 66 31.84 -15.74 14.55
CA MET A 66 32.75 -16.42 13.60
C MET A 66 32.49 -17.93 13.52
N ARG A 67 32.25 -18.59 14.66
CA ARG A 67 31.97 -20.02 14.69
C ARG A 67 30.72 -20.40 13.88
N GLN A 68 29.69 -19.55 13.92
CA GLN A 68 28.47 -19.77 13.12
C GLN A 68 28.78 -19.59 11.64
N LEU A 69 29.49 -18.52 11.26
CA LEU A 69 29.90 -18.28 9.87
C LEU A 69 30.76 -19.43 9.33
N ASP A 70 31.83 -19.82 10.04
CA ASP A 70 32.71 -20.93 9.66
C ASP A 70 31.94 -22.24 9.45
N THR A 71 30.95 -22.50 10.32
CA THR A 71 30.09 -23.69 10.19
C THR A 71 29.24 -23.62 8.93
N GLN A 72 28.69 -22.46 8.58
CA GLN A 72 27.88 -22.28 7.37
C GLN A 72 28.75 -22.40 6.11
N LEU A 73 29.89 -21.72 6.06
CA LEU A 73 30.84 -21.77 4.94
C LEU A 73 31.37 -23.19 4.71
N LEU A 74 31.75 -23.90 5.77
CA LEU A 74 32.22 -25.28 5.67
C LEU A 74 31.14 -26.22 5.07
N ARG A 75 29.87 -25.98 5.40
CA ARG A 75 28.75 -26.83 4.96
C ARG A 75 28.23 -26.47 3.59
N SER A 76 28.30 -25.19 3.18
CA SER A 76 27.93 -24.75 1.84
C SER A 76 28.92 -25.23 0.76
N ARG A 77 30.12 -25.67 1.16
CA ARG A 77 31.17 -26.20 0.28
C ARG A 77 31.55 -25.18 -0.79
N ASP A 78 31.52 -25.56 -2.07
CA ASP A 78 31.86 -24.68 -3.20
C ASP A 78 30.61 -24.12 -3.90
N LEU A 79 29.42 -24.21 -3.26
CA LEU A 79 28.19 -23.67 -3.84
C LEU A 79 28.19 -22.15 -3.79
N GLN A 80 27.41 -21.56 -4.71
CA GLN A 80 27.12 -20.13 -4.72
C GLN A 80 26.38 -19.70 -3.46
N LEU A 81 26.66 -18.48 -3.01
CA LEU A 81 26.19 -17.93 -1.75
C LEU A 81 25.23 -16.77 -1.97
N ASP A 82 24.14 -16.78 -1.21
CA ASP A 82 23.25 -15.64 -1.04
C ASP A 82 23.54 -15.04 0.33
N VAL A 83 24.11 -13.83 0.35
CA VAL A 83 24.63 -13.20 1.56
C VAL A 83 23.84 -11.95 1.88
N VAL A 84 23.34 -11.88 3.11
CA VAL A 84 22.69 -10.68 3.67
C VAL A 84 23.51 -10.21 4.86
N ILE A 85 24.05 -9.00 4.80
CA ILE A 85 24.80 -8.37 5.88
C ILE A 85 23.98 -7.21 6.43
N THR A 86 23.65 -7.29 7.71
CA THR A 86 22.83 -6.30 8.40
C THR A 86 23.61 -5.76 9.59
N PHE A 87 23.81 -4.45 9.65
CA PHE A 87 24.63 -3.86 10.71
C PHE A 87 24.20 -2.46 11.11
N ALA A 88 24.46 -2.09 12.36
CA ALA A 88 24.32 -0.72 12.83
C ALA A 88 25.70 -0.06 12.78
N PRO A 89 25.95 0.94 11.90
CA PRO A 89 27.30 1.46 11.66
C PRO A 89 28.06 1.90 12.93
N HIS A 90 27.36 2.54 13.86
CA HIS A 90 27.92 3.03 15.13
C HIS A 90 28.08 1.93 16.21
N ARG A 91 27.69 0.68 15.92
CA ARG A 91 27.76 -0.46 16.87
C ARG A 91 28.56 -1.65 16.34
N VAL A 92 29.27 -1.50 15.21
CA VAL A 92 30.02 -2.61 14.62
C VAL A 92 31.20 -2.97 15.54
N SER A 93 31.10 -4.14 16.17
CA SER A 93 32.16 -4.66 17.05
C SER A 93 33.35 -5.18 16.23
N ALA A 94 34.52 -5.32 16.85
CA ALA A 94 35.69 -5.91 16.18
C ALA A 94 35.43 -7.36 15.71
N MET A 95 34.62 -8.12 16.46
CA MET A 95 34.20 -9.46 16.05
C MET A 95 33.32 -9.39 14.80
N GLN A 96 32.35 -8.46 14.76
CA GLN A 96 31.46 -8.29 13.62
C GLN A 96 32.22 -7.84 12.36
N ARG A 97 33.17 -6.92 12.50
CA ARG A 97 34.09 -6.54 11.42
C ARG A 97 34.82 -7.75 10.85
N HIS A 98 35.33 -8.62 11.72
CA HIS A 98 36.01 -9.83 11.29
C HIS A 98 35.07 -10.80 10.54
N VAL A 99 33.86 -11.01 11.04
CA VAL A 99 32.82 -11.83 10.38
C VAL A 99 32.49 -11.27 8.99
N MET A 100 32.28 -9.95 8.87
CA MET A 100 32.02 -9.26 7.61
C MET A 100 33.17 -9.41 6.62
N ALA A 101 34.40 -9.19 7.07
CA ALA A 101 35.58 -9.40 6.24
C ALA A 101 35.62 -10.82 5.68
N THR A 102 35.48 -11.82 6.57
CA THR A 102 35.55 -13.23 6.16
C THR A 102 34.51 -13.59 5.12
N ILE A 103 33.25 -13.17 5.27
CA ILE A 103 32.23 -13.50 4.27
C ILE A 103 32.42 -12.74 2.96
N ILE A 104 32.82 -11.46 2.98
CA ILE A 104 33.03 -10.69 1.75
C ILE A 104 34.23 -11.22 0.96
N PHE A 105 35.23 -11.83 1.62
CA PHE A 105 36.33 -12.50 0.93
C PHE A 105 35.89 -13.74 0.12
N GLU A 106 34.67 -14.24 0.28
CA GLU A 106 34.06 -15.29 -0.57
C GLU A 106 33.38 -14.69 -1.82
N TYR A 107 33.78 -13.49 -2.26
CA TYR A 107 33.19 -12.74 -3.39
C TYR A 107 33.09 -13.55 -4.70
N ASP A 108 33.97 -14.53 -4.90
CA ASP A 108 33.96 -15.42 -6.05
C ASP A 108 32.82 -16.44 -6.00
N ARG A 109 32.18 -16.64 -4.85
CA ARG A 109 31.02 -17.53 -4.70
C ARG A 109 29.71 -16.77 -4.54
N ILE A 110 29.77 -15.50 -4.17
CA ILE A 110 28.58 -14.71 -3.87
C ILE A 110 27.77 -14.44 -5.15
N SER A 111 26.55 -15.00 -5.21
CA SER A 111 25.56 -14.75 -6.27
C SER A 111 24.61 -13.60 -5.95
N ARG A 112 24.29 -13.42 -4.68
CA ARG A 112 23.47 -12.31 -4.20
C ARG A 112 24.14 -11.68 -2.98
N LEU A 113 24.33 -10.36 -3.03
CA LEU A 113 24.86 -9.59 -1.92
C LEU A 113 23.87 -8.49 -1.55
N THR A 114 23.29 -8.58 -0.36
CA THR A 114 22.53 -7.49 0.25
C THR A 114 23.32 -6.96 1.44
N VAL A 115 23.62 -5.66 1.45
CA VAL A 115 24.23 -5.00 2.60
C VAL A 115 23.32 -3.88 3.08
N ASP A 116 22.75 -4.08 4.27
CA ASP A 116 21.78 -3.19 4.90
C ASP A 116 22.36 -2.56 6.17
N ALA A 117 22.69 -1.28 6.08
CA ALA A 117 22.97 -0.47 7.25
C ALA A 117 21.64 -0.17 7.97
N LEU A 118 21.35 -0.96 9.02
CA LEU A 118 20.13 -0.91 9.81
C LEU A 118 19.69 0.52 10.11
N ARG A 119 18.48 0.84 9.63
CA ARG A 119 17.73 2.01 10.08
C ARG A 119 17.47 1.84 11.57
N LEU A 120 18.07 2.68 12.41
CA LEU A 120 17.62 2.73 13.79
C LEU A 120 16.18 3.22 13.78
N VAL A 121 15.26 2.29 14.08
CA VAL A 121 13.81 2.53 14.04
C VAL A 121 13.50 3.87 14.72
N LYS A 122 12.94 4.80 13.91
CA LYS A 122 12.32 6.07 14.32
C LYS A 122 11.55 5.87 15.62
N GLY A 123 12.14 6.25 16.75
CA GLY A 123 11.55 5.97 18.06
C GLY A 123 12.37 6.40 19.26
N HIS A 124 13.69 6.58 19.10
CA HIS A 124 14.54 7.11 20.16
C HIS A 124 15.30 8.33 19.67
N ASP A 125 14.83 9.48 20.16
CA ASP A 125 15.54 10.75 20.26
C ASP A 125 15.57 11.65 19.00
N GLU A 126 14.46 12.38 18.81
CA GLU A 126 14.44 13.69 18.12
C GLU A 126 15.44 14.71 18.72
N GLU A 127 16.07 14.38 19.86
CA GLU A 127 17.02 15.22 20.58
C GLU A 127 18.47 15.11 20.06
N TYR A 128 18.77 14.18 19.14
CA TYR A 128 20.10 14.09 18.49
C TYR A 128 20.12 14.63 17.05
N GLY A 129 19.36 15.70 16.80
CA GLY A 129 19.52 16.52 15.59
C GLY A 129 20.99 16.86 15.36
N ASP A 130 21.46 16.65 14.14
CA ASP A 130 22.78 16.99 13.58
C ASP A 130 23.97 16.05 13.88
N ARG A 131 23.93 15.13 14.86
CA ARG A 131 25.11 14.27 15.18
C ARG A 131 25.16 12.90 14.53
N TRP A 132 24.10 12.45 13.85
CA TRP A 132 24.09 11.15 13.15
C TRP A 132 24.61 11.20 11.71
N MET A 133 25.13 12.37 11.28
CA MET A 133 25.54 12.66 9.90
C MET A 133 26.72 11.84 9.35
N ILE A 134 27.45 11.06 10.15
CA ILE A 134 28.60 10.31 9.61
C ILE A 134 28.67 8.95 10.28
N SER A 135 28.25 7.94 9.54
CA SER A 135 28.39 6.56 9.91
C SER A 135 29.10 5.88 8.76
N ASP A 136 30.44 5.80 8.82
CA ASP A 136 31.24 5.18 7.77
C ASP A 136 30.86 3.69 7.57
N TRP A 137 30.93 3.21 6.33
CA TRP A 137 30.74 1.83 5.92
C TRP A 137 31.89 1.10 6.58
N PRO A 138 31.67 -0.10 7.15
CA PRO A 138 32.76 -0.88 7.70
C PRO A 138 33.88 -0.97 6.66
N GLU A 139 35.10 -0.58 7.05
CA GLU A 139 36.26 -0.50 6.15
C GLU A 139 36.46 -1.82 5.40
N GLU A 140 36.14 -2.94 6.04
CA GLU A 140 36.21 -4.29 5.49
C GLU A 140 35.28 -4.49 4.28
N ILE A 141 34.07 -3.92 4.32
CA ILE A 141 33.11 -3.97 3.21
C ILE A 141 33.48 -2.89 2.18
N ALA A 142 33.77 -1.68 2.65
CA ALA A 142 34.07 -0.54 1.81
C ALA A 142 35.27 -0.81 0.89
N THR A 143 36.38 -1.28 1.46
CA THR A 143 37.61 -1.55 0.71
C THR A 143 37.38 -2.54 -0.43
N LEU A 144 36.62 -3.61 -0.21
CA LEU A 144 36.35 -4.63 -1.23
C LEU A 144 35.40 -4.13 -2.33
N LEU A 145 34.40 -3.32 -1.96
CA LEU A 145 33.48 -2.72 -2.93
C LEU A 145 34.08 -1.52 -3.67
N GLN A 146 35.19 -0.94 -3.21
CA GLN A 146 35.88 0.21 -3.82
C GLN A 146 37.13 -0.15 -4.63
N SER A 147 37.57 -1.41 -4.60
CA SER A 147 38.87 -1.81 -5.15
C SER A 147 38.82 -2.33 -6.58
N GLY A 148 37.64 -2.41 -7.21
CA GLY A 148 37.51 -2.91 -8.58
C GLY A 148 37.68 -4.42 -8.70
N TYR A 149 37.46 -5.18 -7.62
CA TYR A 149 37.47 -6.63 -7.71
C TYR A 149 36.38 -7.09 -8.67
N THR A 150 36.69 -8.15 -9.42
CA THR A 150 35.70 -8.83 -10.25
C THR A 150 34.88 -9.79 -9.40
N TRP A 151 33.56 -9.64 -9.45
CA TRP A 151 32.55 -10.47 -8.81
C TRP A 151 31.94 -11.38 -9.87
N PRO A 152 32.58 -12.53 -10.20
CA PRO A 152 32.23 -13.32 -11.38
C PRO A 152 30.84 -13.93 -11.33
N HIS A 153 30.30 -14.18 -10.14
CA HIS A 153 29.02 -14.87 -9.96
C HIS A 153 27.90 -13.98 -9.44
N LEU A 154 28.19 -12.71 -9.12
CA LEU A 154 27.23 -11.77 -8.57
C LEU A 154 26.17 -11.42 -9.61
N ARG A 155 24.90 -11.69 -9.26
CA ARG A 155 23.70 -11.44 -10.06
C ARG A 155 22.80 -10.39 -9.46
N VAL A 156 22.78 -10.29 -8.13
CA VAL A 156 21.95 -9.31 -7.43
C VAL A 156 22.81 -8.58 -6.41
N LEU A 157 22.84 -7.25 -6.50
CA LEU A 157 23.55 -6.38 -5.57
C LEU A 157 22.57 -5.37 -4.98
N GLU A 158 22.43 -5.38 -3.65
CA GLU A 158 21.60 -4.43 -2.92
C GLU A 158 22.44 -3.73 -1.85
N LEU A 159 22.61 -2.42 -1.96
CA LEU A 159 23.32 -1.60 -0.98
C LEU A 159 22.35 -0.58 -0.39
N ILE A 160 22.10 -0.67 0.92
CA ILE A 160 21.07 0.11 1.60
C ILE A 160 21.71 0.89 2.75
N ALA A 161 21.51 2.21 2.74
CA ALA A 161 22.04 3.13 3.73
C ALA A 161 21.05 4.27 4.07
N GLU A 162 21.13 4.77 5.31
CA GLU A 162 20.18 5.73 5.89
C GLU A 162 20.49 7.20 5.55
N VAL A 163 21.02 7.50 4.36
CA VAL A 163 21.48 8.83 3.90
C VAL A 163 22.92 9.12 4.29
N TRP A 164 23.75 9.18 3.27
CA TRP A 164 25.17 9.35 3.41
C TRP A 164 25.60 10.76 2.98
N VAL A 165 26.40 11.41 3.84
CA VAL A 165 27.12 12.63 3.45
C VAL A 165 28.18 12.23 2.43
N GLN A 166 27.92 12.62 1.18
CA GLN A 166 28.69 12.69 -0.09
C GLN A 166 30.16 12.21 -0.22
N GLN A 167 30.95 11.94 0.82
CA GLN A 167 32.42 11.87 0.70
C GLN A 167 33.11 10.56 1.07
N ALA A 168 32.43 9.56 1.65
CA ALA A 168 33.14 8.40 2.22
C ALA A 168 33.03 7.07 1.44
N PHE A 169 32.09 6.93 0.49
CA PHE A 169 31.91 5.66 -0.22
C PHE A 169 31.62 5.84 -1.71
N ASP A 170 32.60 5.52 -2.55
CA ASP A 170 32.51 5.54 -4.03
C ASP A 170 32.78 4.12 -4.57
N PRO A 171 31.74 3.29 -4.75
CA PRO A 171 31.93 1.90 -5.12
C PRO A 171 32.51 1.76 -6.54
N TYR A 172 33.45 0.82 -6.69
CA TYR A 172 34.04 0.39 -7.95
C TYR A 172 33.89 -1.13 -8.03
N ILE A 173 32.83 -1.58 -8.69
CA ILE A 173 32.40 -2.97 -8.75
C ILE A 173 32.41 -3.45 -10.20
N VAL A 174 33.13 -4.55 -10.45
CA VAL A 174 33.15 -5.24 -11.74
C VAL A 174 32.35 -6.53 -11.57
N ALA A 175 31.11 -6.58 -12.07
CA ALA A 175 30.21 -7.71 -11.91
C ALA A 175 29.54 -8.05 -13.26
N PRO A 176 30.23 -8.77 -14.16
CA PRO A 176 29.78 -8.94 -15.56
C PRO A 176 28.50 -9.75 -15.74
N ASN A 177 28.03 -10.42 -14.69
CA ASN A 177 26.80 -11.22 -14.68
C ASN A 177 25.71 -10.59 -13.81
N LEU A 178 25.87 -9.31 -13.42
CA LEU A 178 24.89 -8.62 -12.59
C LEU A 178 23.59 -8.46 -13.38
N GLU A 179 22.48 -8.89 -12.80
CA GLU A 179 21.14 -8.80 -13.38
C GLU A 179 20.32 -7.68 -12.73
N GLU A 180 20.49 -7.47 -11.42
CA GLU A 180 19.72 -6.54 -10.60
C GLU A 180 20.65 -5.69 -9.71
N LEU A 181 20.48 -4.37 -9.75
CA LEU A 181 21.19 -3.40 -8.92
C LEU A 181 20.18 -2.55 -8.12
N TYR A 182 20.26 -2.60 -6.80
CA TYR A 182 19.48 -1.75 -5.89
C TYR A 182 20.41 -0.90 -5.02
N LEU A 183 20.29 0.42 -5.12
CA LEU A 183 21.07 1.38 -4.33
C LEU A 183 20.14 2.32 -3.57
N GLU A 184 20.10 2.25 -2.25
CA GLU A 184 19.33 3.20 -1.43
C GLU A 184 20.26 4.00 -0.53
N GLY A 185 20.28 5.32 -0.68
CA GLY A 185 21.11 6.20 0.15
C GLY A 185 22.62 6.03 -0.05
N VAL A 186 23.04 5.40 -1.16
CA VAL A 186 24.43 5.13 -1.53
C VAL A 186 24.78 5.95 -2.76
N GLY A 187 25.58 7.00 -2.59
CA GLY A 187 26.07 7.81 -3.69
C GLY A 187 27.15 7.08 -4.49
N VAL A 188 27.15 7.29 -5.81
CA VAL A 188 28.17 6.79 -6.73
C VAL A 188 28.63 8.00 -7.54
N SER A 189 29.91 8.34 -7.44
CA SER A 189 30.45 9.55 -8.05
C SER A 189 31.11 9.32 -9.40
N ASP A 190 31.48 8.07 -9.70
CA ASP A 190 32.15 7.71 -10.95
C ASP A 190 31.52 6.43 -11.53
N TRP A 191 30.37 6.59 -12.21
CA TRP A 191 29.65 5.47 -12.81
C TRP A 191 30.41 4.78 -13.95
N GLU A 192 31.37 5.48 -14.57
CA GLU A 192 32.21 4.90 -15.63
C GLU A 192 33.09 3.76 -15.11
N ARG A 193 33.36 3.71 -13.79
CA ARG A 193 34.10 2.61 -13.17
C ARG A 193 33.26 1.36 -12.96
N MET A 194 31.94 1.48 -12.97
CA MET A 194 31.06 0.33 -12.75
C MET A 194 30.96 -0.52 -14.01
N GLU A 195 31.34 -1.80 -13.92
CA GLU A 195 31.33 -2.72 -15.05
C GLU A 195 30.38 -3.90 -14.79
N PHE A 196 29.10 -3.73 -15.13
CA PHE A 196 28.05 -4.74 -14.86
C PHE A 196 27.76 -5.71 -16.02
N GLY A 197 28.37 -5.49 -17.19
CA GLY A 197 28.19 -6.30 -18.38
C GLY A 197 26.77 -6.25 -18.96
N ASP A 198 26.52 -7.07 -19.98
CA ASP A 198 25.25 -7.07 -20.72
C ASP A 198 24.10 -7.74 -19.95
N ALA A 199 24.36 -8.39 -18.81
CA ALA A 199 23.34 -9.14 -18.08
C ALA A 199 22.34 -8.24 -17.32
N LEU A 200 22.70 -6.97 -17.10
CA LEU A 200 21.96 -6.04 -16.26
C LEU A 200 20.59 -5.72 -16.87
N LYS A 201 19.54 -5.96 -16.10
CA LYS A 201 18.13 -5.78 -16.52
C LYS A 201 17.44 -4.70 -15.69
N ASP A 202 17.75 -4.63 -14.41
CA ASP A 202 16.98 -3.82 -13.47
C ASP A 202 17.94 -2.95 -12.64
N ILE A 203 17.74 -1.63 -12.71
CA ILE A 203 18.41 -0.65 -11.86
C ILE A 203 17.34 0.06 -11.05
N GLU A 204 17.49 0.03 -9.73
CA GLU A 204 16.64 0.75 -8.81
C GLU A 204 17.49 1.57 -7.85
N MET A 205 17.25 2.87 -7.82
CA MET A 205 17.98 3.80 -6.99
C MET A 205 17.02 4.63 -6.17
N ARG A 206 17.21 4.66 -4.85
CA ARG A 206 16.37 5.40 -3.90
C ARG A 206 17.17 6.34 -3.01
N LYS A 207 16.57 7.46 -2.59
CA LYS A 207 17.17 8.46 -1.67
C LYS A 207 18.59 8.86 -2.08
N GLN A 208 18.77 9.11 -3.36
CA GLN A 208 20.08 9.36 -3.93
C GLN A 208 20.43 10.82 -3.74
N THR A 209 21.60 11.08 -3.16
CA THR A 209 22.01 12.45 -2.88
C THR A 209 22.58 13.14 -4.11
N GLN A 210 23.13 12.40 -5.09
CA GLN A 210 23.65 12.95 -6.35
C GLN A 210 23.51 11.92 -7.48
N LEU A 211 22.83 12.33 -8.55
CA LEU A 211 22.88 11.68 -9.86
C LEU A 211 23.52 12.67 -10.82
N ASP A 212 24.73 12.38 -11.28
CA ASP A 212 25.44 13.24 -12.23
C ASP A 212 25.32 12.69 -13.67
N HIS A 213 25.99 13.37 -14.59
CA HIS A 213 25.98 12.98 -16.01
C HIS A 213 26.66 11.63 -16.25
N SER A 214 27.62 11.22 -15.41
CA SER A 214 28.34 9.96 -15.58
C SER A 214 27.39 8.76 -15.48
N PHE A 215 26.32 8.86 -14.67
CA PHE A 215 25.30 7.83 -14.60
C PHE A 215 24.61 7.60 -15.96
N PHE A 216 24.20 8.68 -16.63
CA PHE A 216 23.50 8.60 -17.92
C PHE A 216 24.40 8.11 -19.04
N ASP A 217 25.66 8.52 -19.02
CA ASP A 217 26.68 8.00 -19.94
C ASP A 217 26.97 6.51 -19.67
N ALA A 218 26.93 6.07 -18.42
CA ALA A 218 27.09 4.65 -18.08
C ALA A 218 25.91 3.79 -18.53
N LEU A 219 24.69 4.33 -18.63
CA LEU A 219 23.53 3.60 -19.15
C LEU A 219 23.75 3.08 -20.58
N GLU A 220 24.66 3.70 -21.35
CA GLU A 220 24.99 3.23 -22.69
C GLU A 220 25.67 1.85 -22.71
N ASN A 221 26.24 1.43 -21.59
CA ASN A 221 26.89 0.14 -21.45
C ASN A 221 25.91 -0.99 -21.06
N TYR A 222 24.61 -0.71 -20.89
CA TYR A 222 23.61 -1.68 -20.41
C TYR A 222 22.50 -1.92 -21.44
N PRO A 223 22.79 -2.57 -22.58
CA PRO A 223 21.86 -2.70 -23.70
C PRO A 223 20.62 -3.55 -23.39
N ASN A 224 20.67 -4.37 -22.33
CA ASN A 224 19.55 -5.22 -21.89
C ASN A 224 18.75 -4.64 -20.72
N LEU A 225 19.03 -3.39 -20.32
CA LEU A 225 18.27 -2.72 -19.26
C LEU A 225 16.79 -2.63 -19.65
N ARG A 226 15.92 -3.18 -18.79
CA ARG A 226 14.47 -3.24 -18.96
C ARG A 226 13.74 -2.33 -17.99
N GLN A 227 14.26 -2.18 -16.78
CA GLN A 227 13.64 -1.37 -15.74
C GLN A 227 14.64 -0.39 -15.14
N LEU A 228 14.21 0.87 -15.08
CA LEU A 228 14.93 1.94 -14.41
C LEU A 228 13.98 2.63 -13.43
N ILE A 229 14.30 2.56 -12.14
CA ILE A 229 13.60 3.29 -11.08
C ILE A 229 14.58 4.28 -10.43
N LEU A 230 14.21 5.55 -10.43
CA LEU A 230 14.95 6.62 -9.76
C LEU A 230 13.99 7.31 -8.77
N ASP A 231 14.22 7.21 -7.47
CA ASP A 231 13.32 7.74 -6.44
C ASP A 231 14.08 8.55 -5.38
N ASP A 232 13.98 9.88 -5.45
CA ASP A 232 14.48 10.78 -4.42
C ASP A 232 13.38 11.69 -3.85
N GLU A 233 12.39 11.09 -3.19
CA GLU A 233 11.32 11.84 -2.50
C GLU A 233 11.84 12.72 -1.33
N ALA A 234 13.06 12.48 -0.82
CA ALA A 234 13.48 12.99 0.48
C ALA A 234 14.66 13.99 0.48
N PHE A 235 15.52 14.02 -0.55
CA PHE A 235 16.77 14.80 -0.54
C PHE A 235 16.93 15.81 -1.68
N GLY A 236 15.90 16.00 -2.52
CA GLY A 236 15.95 16.78 -3.76
C GLY A 236 16.17 18.29 -3.59
N GLU A 237 17.34 18.71 -3.11
CA GLU A 237 17.87 20.05 -3.35
C GLU A 237 18.46 20.18 -4.77
N ASP A 238 18.91 19.07 -5.36
CA ASP A 238 19.54 19.06 -6.68
C ASP A 238 18.54 18.72 -7.79
N ASP A 239 18.59 19.53 -8.85
CA ASP A 239 17.82 19.33 -10.08
C ASP A 239 18.36 18.15 -10.89
N LEU A 240 17.43 17.45 -11.52
CA LEU A 240 17.70 16.26 -12.27
C LEU A 240 18.02 16.56 -13.75
N TYR A 241 19.29 16.43 -14.14
CA TYR A 241 19.77 16.79 -15.49
C TYR A 241 20.19 15.57 -16.32
N TRP A 242 19.38 15.19 -17.32
CA TRP A 242 19.68 14.03 -18.19
C TRP A 242 20.61 14.41 -19.35
N ALA A 243 21.90 14.54 -19.08
CA ALA A 243 22.87 14.68 -20.16
C ALA A 243 23.16 13.30 -20.77
N ILE A 244 22.30 12.81 -21.65
CA ILE A 244 22.69 11.73 -22.56
C ILE A 244 23.49 12.37 -23.68
N SER A 245 24.68 11.84 -23.93
CA SER A 245 25.53 12.29 -25.03
C SER A 245 24.74 12.41 -26.33
N PRO A 246 24.79 13.55 -27.05
CA PRO A 246 24.12 13.68 -28.35
C PRO A 246 24.69 12.72 -29.41
N LEU A 247 25.82 12.07 -29.11
CA LEU A 247 26.45 11.03 -29.93
C LEU A 247 25.93 9.61 -29.60
N ALA A 248 25.11 9.45 -28.55
CA ALA A 248 24.53 8.18 -28.14
C ALA A 248 23.79 7.50 -29.31
N ASP A 249 23.95 6.19 -29.43
CA ASP A 249 23.20 5.39 -30.40
C ASP A 249 21.70 5.41 -30.03
N PRO A 250 20.78 5.59 -31.00
CA PRO A 250 19.34 5.41 -30.77
C PRO A 250 18.93 4.13 -30.01
N SER A 251 19.77 3.10 -30.03
CA SER A 251 19.56 1.81 -29.38
C SER A 251 20.00 1.71 -27.92
N THR A 252 20.69 2.73 -27.37
CA THR A 252 21.23 2.77 -26.00
C THR A 252 20.23 2.34 -24.93
N LEU A 253 19.01 2.89 -24.95
CA LEU A 253 17.91 2.52 -24.04
C LEU A 253 16.81 1.75 -24.77
N GLY A 254 17.17 1.09 -25.87
CA GLY A 254 16.24 0.43 -26.76
C GLY A 254 15.47 -0.70 -26.08
N SER A 255 16.03 -1.35 -25.07
CA SER A 255 15.38 -2.44 -24.33
C SER A 255 14.51 -1.98 -23.15
N LEU A 256 14.55 -0.69 -22.80
CA LEU A 256 13.89 -0.16 -21.61
C LEU A 256 12.37 -0.25 -21.77
N ALA A 257 11.74 -1.04 -20.91
CA ALA A 257 10.31 -1.33 -20.91
C ALA A 257 9.57 -0.58 -19.80
N SER A 258 10.22 -0.29 -18.67
CA SER A 258 9.64 0.44 -17.54
C SER A 258 10.59 1.54 -17.07
N LEU A 259 10.05 2.76 -16.97
CA LEU A 259 10.74 3.91 -16.41
C LEU A 259 9.88 4.52 -15.30
N ASP A 260 10.41 4.58 -14.09
CA ASP A 260 9.78 5.23 -12.94
C ASP A 260 10.73 6.27 -12.36
N ILE A 261 10.29 7.53 -12.32
CA ILE A 261 11.08 8.64 -11.81
C ILE A 261 10.25 9.37 -10.76
N VAL A 262 10.71 9.36 -9.52
CA VAL A 262 10.23 10.19 -8.43
C VAL A 262 11.34 11.16 -8.07
N TRP A 263 11.16 12.45 -8.37
CA TRP A 263 12.18 13.46 -8.14
C TRP A 263 11.56 14.83 -7.90
N HIS A 264 12.20 15.71 -7.13
CA HIS A 264 11.64 17.04 -6.88
C HIS A 264 11.54 17.88 -8.17
N GLU A 265 12.68 18.14 -8.83
CA GLU A 265 12.75 18.92 -10.07
C GLU A 265 13.63 18.27 -11.15
N ALA A 266 13.26 18.36 -12.43
CA ALA A 266 13.99 17.80 -13.56
C ALA A 266 14.06 18.75 -14.77
N ASP A 267 15.10 18.63 -15.60
CA ASP A 267 15.16 19.34 -16.89
C ASP A 267 14.29 18.65 -17.95
N LEU A 268 13.35 19.42 -18.52
CA LEU A 268 12.38 18.89 -19.46
C LEU A 268 13.01 18.49 -20.80
N GLN A 269 13.95 19.28 -21.32
CA GLN A 269 14.53 19.03 -22.63
C GLN A 269 15.40 17.76 -22.60
N SER A 270 16.18 17.61 -21.55
CA SER A 270 16.99 16.42 -21.27
C SER A 270 16.10 15.18 -21.12
N PHE A 271 14.99 15.29 -20.37
CA PHE A 271 13.99 14.23 -20.25
C PHE A 271 13.39 13.79 -21.60
N LEU A 272 12.92 14.74 -22.41
CA LEU A 272 12.35 14.45 -23.73
C LEU A 272 13.38 13.82 -24.67
N THR A 273 14.65 14.24 -24.55
CA THR A 273 15.76 13.68 -25.33
C THR A 273 16.02 12.24 -24.94
N MET A 274 16.04 11.91 -23.65
CA MET A 274 16.16 10.53 -23.18
C MET A 274 15.04 9.64 -23.68
N LEU A 275 13.78 10.08 -23.59
CA LEU A 275 12.64 9.26 -24.03
C LEU A 275 12.72 8.83 -25.50
N LYS A 276 13.44 9.58 -26.35
CA LYS A 276 13.66 9.23 -27.76
C LYS A 276 14.37 7.88 -27.92
N PHE A 277 15.20 7.51 -26.96
CA PHE A 277 15.96 6.26 -26.94
C PHE A 277 15.14 5.07 -26.41
N CYS A 278 14.02 5.32 -25.74
CA CYS A 278 13.18 4.31 -25.09
C CYS A 278 12.10 3.74 -26.02
N SER A 279 12.50 3.15 -27.15
CA SER A 279 11.56 2.70 -28.20
C SER A 279 10.60 1.57 -27.77
N GLN A 280 10.97 0.80 -26.74
CA GLN A 280 10.20 -0.32 -26.23
C GLN A 280 9.40 0.00 -24.96
N LEU A 281 9.35 1.27 -24.56
CA LEU A 281 8.73 1.69 -23.30
C LEU A 281 7.25 1.30 -23.22
N GLU A 282 6.91 0.48 -22.23
CA GLU A 282 5.56 -0.01 -21.96
C GLU A 282 4.91 0.69 -20.76
N SER A 283 5.74 1.12 -19.79
CA SER A 283 5.32 1.82 -18.58
C SER A 283 6.17 3.06 -18.34
N LEU A 284 5.51 4.19 -18.13
CA LEU A 284 6.13 5.46 -17.77
C LEU A 284 5.43 6.00 -16.52
N SER A 285 6.18 6.13 -15.43
CA SER A 285 5.75 6.78 -14.19
C SER A 285 6.67 7.96 -13.91
N LEU A 286 6.08 9.14 -13.75
CA LEU A 286 6.80 10.37 -13.44
C LEU A 286 6.13 11.06 -12.27
N TYR A 287 6.89 11.33 -11.22
CA TYR A 287 6.50 12.16 -10.10
C TYR A 287 7.56 13.25 -9.92
N THR A 288 7.48 14.30 -10.72
CA THR A 288 8.47 15.38 -10.73
C THR A 288 7.93 16.69 -11.28
N ASP A 289 8.45 17.81 -10.82
CA ASP A 289 8.27 19.11 -11.48
C ASP A 289 9.37 19.36 -12.50
N PHE A 290 9.08 20.10 -13.57
CA PHE A 290 10.09 20.40 -14.59
C PHE A 290 10.53 21.86 -14.56
N HIS A 291 11.83 22.12 -14.64
CA HIS A 291 12.31 23.49 -14.83
C HIS A 291 11.97 24.00 -16.23
N LEU A 292 11.37 25.19 -16.25
CA LEU A 292 11.04 25.91 -17.45
C LEU A 292 11.97 27.12 -17.54
N ASP A 293 13.14 26.92 -18.13
CA ASP A 293 14.09 28.01 -18.38
C ASP A 293 13.40 29.03 -19.29
N GLY A 294 13.15 30.22 -18.75
CA GLY A 294 12.07 31.14 -19.16
C GLY A 294 12.12 31.74 -20.57
N GLU A 295 12.95 31.26 -21.49
CA GLU A 295 13.06 31.79 -22.86
C GLU A 295 13.31 30.73 -23.96
N SER A 296 13.56 29.46 -23.63
CA SER A 296 13.83 28.42 -24.64
C SER A 296 12.52 27.80 -25.15
N SER A 297 12.32 27.82 -26.47
CA SER A 297 11.27 27.03 -27.11
C SER A 297 11.64 25.55 -26.99
N TYR A 298 10.95 24.83 -26.11
CA TYR A 298 11.05 23.37 -26.04
C TYR A 298 10.61 22.75 -27.38
N GLU A 299 11.49 22.00 -28.01
CA GLU A 299 11.17 21.28 -29.24
C GLU A 299 11.06 19.78 -28.94
N LEU A 300 9.90 19.21 -29.25
CA LEU A 300 9.73 17.76 -29.21
C LEU A 300 10.67 17.12 -30.24
N PRO A 301 11.53 16.16 -29.85
CA PRO A 301 12.33 15.43 -30.81
C PRO A 301 11.43 14.76 -31.86
N ARG A 302 11.64 15.08 -33.15
CA ARG A 302 10.76 14.61 -34.25
C ARG A 302 10.60 13.09 -34.36
N SER A 303 11.50 12.34 -33.74
CA SER A 303 11.53 10.88 -33.72
C SER A 303 10.89 10.27 -32.47
N LEU A 304 10.51 11.08 -31.48
CA LEU A 304 9.92 10.56 -30.25
C LEU A 304 8.54 9.97 -30.54
N GLN A 305 8.43 8.64 -30.41
CA GLN A 305 7.17 7.91 -30.52
C GLN A 305 7.11 6.84 -29.44
N LEU A 306 6.05 6.85 -28.65
CA LEU A 306 5.88 5.92 -27.52
C LEU A 306 4.88 4.82 -27.88
N LEU A 307 5.14 4.11 -29.00
CA LEU A 307 4.18 3.21 -29.65
C LEU A 307 3.75 2.00 -28.81
N ARG A 308 4.57 1.59 -27.82
CA ARG A 308 4.28 0.45 -26.93
C ARG A 308 3.73 0.87 -25.57
N LEU A 309 3.61 2.17 -25.29
CA LEU A 309 3.23 2.64 -23.97
C LEU A 309 1.80 2.24 -23.62
N THR A 310 1.65 1.43 -22.58
CA THR A 310 0.37 0.92 -22.06
C THR A 310 0.01 1.51 -20.70
N THR A 311 1.00 1.90 -19.91
CA THR A 311 0.81 2.53 -18.59
C THR A 311 1.48 3.89 -18.60
N LEU A 312 0.69 4.92 -18.29
CA LEU A 312 1.15 6.29 -18.14
C LEU A 312 0.69 6.82 -16.78
N GLU A 313 1.65 7.11 -15.92
CA GLU A 313 1.42 7.73 -14.62
C GLU A 313 2.21 9.04 -14.54
N LEU A 314 1.51 10.14 -14.34
CA LEU A 314 2.11 11.46 -14.26
C LEU A 314 1.59 12.20 -13.02
N ARG A 315 2.50 12.59 -12.13
CA ARG A 315 2.22 13.27 -10.87
C ARG A 315 3.12 14.51 -10.77
N PHE A 316 2.55 15.66 -10.40
CA PHE A 316 3.29 16.93 -10.31
C PHE A 316 3.01 17.61 -8.98
N PHE A 317 4.00 18.33 -8.47
CA PHE A 317 3.87 19.16 -7.29
C PHE A 317 3.31 20.55 -7.67
N SER A 318 3.69 21.09 -8.83
CA SER A 318 3.27 22.41 -9.33
C SER A 318 2.24 22.34 -10.45
N LYS A 319 1.10 23.01 -10.24
CA LYS A 319 -0.01 23.07 -11.20
C LYS A 319 0.30 23.84 -12.49
N ARG A 320 1.29 24.73 -12.50
CA ARG A 320 1.58 25.60 -13.66
C ARG A 320 2.44 24.92 -14.72
N LYS A 321 3.37 24.06 -14.30
CA LYS A 321 4.38 23.42 -15.18
C LYS A 321 3.77 22.30 -16.06
N PHE A 322 2.62 21.74 -15.65
CA PHE A 322 2.04 20.55 -16.29
C PHE A 322 1.48 20.75 -17.71
N VAL A 323 0.73 21.84 -17.97
CA VAL A 323 0.03 22.04 -19.26
C VAL A 323 1.02 21.94 -20.43
N ILE A 324 2.23 22.48 -20.23
CA ILE A 324 3.30 22.48 -21.22
C ILE A 324 3.79 21.05 -21.52
N ILE A 325 3.86 20.17 -20.53
CA ILE A 325 4.42 18.82 -20.70
C ILE A 325 3.47 17.92 -21.47
N LEU A 326 2.16 17.98 -21.19
CA LEU A 326 1.19 17.21 -22.01
C LEU A 326 1.17 17.68 -23.44
N ASP A 327 1.17 19.00 -23.67
CA ASP A 327 1.17 19.56 -25.03
C ASP A 327 2.42 19.10 -25.80
N LEU A 328 3.56 18.99 -25.12
CA LEU A 328 4.81 18.48 -25.70
C LEU A 328 4.78 16.97 -25.91
N LEU A 329 4.29 16.17 -24.97
CA LEU A 329 4.25 14.71 -25.10
C LEU A 329 3.13 14.22 -26.03
N TYR A 330 2.10 15.04 -26.25
CA TYR A 330 0.92 14.69 -27.03
C TYR A 330 1.23 14.08 -28.41
N PRO A 331 2.12 14.65 -29.26
CA PRO A 331 2.43 14.06 -30.55
C PRO A 331 3.05 12.67 -30.44
N ALA A 332 3.84 12.41 -29.39
CA ALA A 332 4.47 11.11 -29.13
C ALA A 332 3.50 10.06 -28.59
N LEU A 333 2.49 10.50 -27.83
CA LEU A 333 1.48 9.64 -27.19
C LEU A 333 0.29 9.31 -28.10
N ARG A 334 0.11 10.04 -29.21
CA ARG A 334 -1.07 9.92 -30.09
C ARG A 334 -1.36 8.52 -30.62
N SER A 335 -0.31 7.72 -30.80
CA SER A 335 -0.44 6.35 -31.32
C SER A 335 -0.30 5.29 -30.23
N SER A 336 -0.10 5.70 -28.97
CA SER A 336 0.16 4.80 -27.85
C SER A 336 -1.11 4.05 -27.42
N PRO A 337 -1.03 2.71 -27.24
CA PRO A 337 -2.17 1.90 -26.80
C PRO A 337 -2.39 1.97 -25.29
N ILE A 338 -2.51 3.17 -24.73
CA ILE A 338 -2.64 3.40 -23.28
C ILE A 338 -3.86 2.64 -22.73
N ARG A 339 -3.63 1.85 -21.68
CA ARG A 339 -4.63 1.06 -20.96
C ARG A 339 -4.77 1.51 -19.51
N ASN A 340 -3.69 1.99 -18.90
CA ASN A 340 -3.67 2.48 -17.54
C ASN A 340 -3.22 3.93 -17.56
N LEU A 341 -4.07 4.83 -17.08
CA LEU A 341 -3.79 6.26 -17.00
C LEU A 341 -3.95 6.72 -15.56
N ALA A 342 -2.90 7.30 -14.98
CA ALA A 342 -2.92 7.96 -13.69
C ALA A 342 -2.39 9.38 -13.82
N LEU A 343 -3.19 10.38 -13.44
CA LEU A 343 -2.83 11.79 -13.52
C LEU A 343 -3.06 12.44 -12.15
N ARG A 344 -2.05 13.13 -11.60
CA ARG A 344 -2.14 13.85 -10.32
C ARG A 344 -1.67 15.29 -10.42
N GLY A 345 -2.50 16.23 -9.92
CA GLY A 345 -2.14 17.65 -9.84
C GLY A 345 -2.20 18.41 -11.18
N VAL A 346 -2.92 17.83 -12.14
CA VAL A 346 -2.91 18.15 -13.56
C VAL A 346 -4.03 19.12 -13.94
N THR A 347 -3.85 19.97 -14.96
CA THR A 347 -4.98 20.69 -15.62
C THR A 347 -5.17 20.14 -17.03
N MET A 348 -6.39 19.72 -17.37
CA MET A 348 -6.73 19.16 -18.68
C MET A 348 -7.77 20.03 -19.39
N THR A 349 -7.52 20.32 -20.66
CA THR A 349 -8.49 20.88 -21.59
C THR A 349 -9.44 19.80 -22.11
N ALA A 350 -10.53 20.21 -22.76
CA ALA A 350 -11.44 19.27 -23.43
C ALA A 350 -10.73 18.41 -24.50
N GLY A 351 -9.71 18.97 -25.18
CA GLY A 351 -8.89 18.25 -26.15
C GLY A 351 -8.05 17.15 -25.48
N ASP A 352 -7.42 17.46 -24.34
CA ASP A 352 -6.60 16.50 -23.59
C ASP A 352 -7.45 15.32 -23.11
N ILE A 353 -8.65 15.61 -22.60
CA ILE A 353 -9.60 14.59 -22.12
C ILE A 353 -9.95 13.63 -23.26
N ALA A 354 -10.36 14.17 -24.42
CA ALA A 354 -10.73 13.35 -25.58
C ALA A 354 -9.57 12.48 -26.10
N HIS A 355 -8.34 12.91 -25.84
CA HIS A 355 -7.14 12.19 -26.25
C HIS A 355 -6.70 11.10 -25.29
N PHE A 356 -6.62 11.42 -24.00
CA PHE A 356 -6.08 10.51 -22.99
C PHE A 356 -7.14 9.53 -22.48
N ILE A 357 -8.39 9.98 -22.36
CA ILE A 357 -9.50 9.14 -21.90
C ILE A 357 -10.13 8.45 -23.10
N THR A 358 -9.47 7.37 -23.55
CA THR A 358 -9.90 6.60 -24.73
C THR A 358 -10.74 5.37 -24.36
N PRO A 359 -11.57 4.85 -25.28
CA PRO A 359 -12.36 3.63 -25.06
C PRO A 359 -11.57 2.38 -24.66
N ARG A 360 -10.24 2.38 -24.87
CA ARG A 360 -9.34 1.24 -24.59
C ARG A 360 -8.87 1.18 -23.13
N LEU A 361 -9.11 2.23 -22.35
CA LEU A 361 -8.70 2.29 -20.96
C LEU A 361 -9.32 1.16 -20.12
N ARG A 362 -8.49 0.63 -19.22
CA ARG A 362 -8.82 -0.40 -18.22
C ARG A 362 -8.70 0.16 -16.80
N SER A 363 -7.77 1.08 -16.58
CA SER A 363 -7.60 1.78 -15.31
C SER A 363 -7.49 3.28 -15.57
N LEU A 364 -8.28 4.07 -14.85
CA LEU A 364 -8.25 5.53 -14.88
C LEU A 364 -8.20 6.07 -13.46
N LYS A 365 -7.17 6.86 -13.16
CA LYS A 365 -6.95 7.51 -11.88
C LYS A 365 -6.72 9.00 -12.09
N LEU A 366 -7.62 9.83 -11.60
CA LEU A 366 -7.55 11.29 -11.70
C LEU A 366 -7.53 11.86 -10.28
N GLU A 367 -6.38 12.35 -9.84
CA GLU A 367 -6.15 12.89 -8.49
C GLU A 367 -5.85 14.39 -8.55
N SER A 368 -6.63 15.23 -7.86
CA SER A 368 -6.44 16.69 -7.87
C SER A 368 -6.41 17.31 -9.27
N VAL A 369 -7.08 16.70 -10.25
CA VAL A 369 -7.08 17.11 -11.66
C VAL A 369 -8.10 18.23 -11.91
N ARG A 370 -7.68 19.34 -12.51
CA ARG A 370 -8.54 20.43 -12.97
C ARG A 370 -9.02 20.17 -14.41
N CYS A 371 -10.31 19.98 -14.63
CA CYS A 371 -10.83 19.71 -15.97
C CYS A 371 -12.28 20.19 -16.14
N ASP A 372 -12.75 20.22 -17.39
CA ASP A 372 -14.19 20.31 -17.64
C ASP A 372 -14.79 18.93 -17.39
N VAL A 373 -15.57 18.82 -16.31
CA VAL A 373 -16.02 17.50 -15.85
C VAL A 373 -17.17 16.94 -16.66
N SER A 374 -17.97 17.78 -17.33
CA SER A 374 -18.94 17.27 -18.30
C SER A 374 -18.21 16.49 -19.40
N THR A 375 -17.14 17.08 -19.94
CA THR A 375 -16.29 16.46 -20.95
C THR A 375 -15.58 15.22 -20.41
N ALA A 376 -15.06 15.27 -19.17
CA ALA A 376 -14.40 14.13 -18.53
C ALA A 376 -15.34 12.94 -18.34
N LEU A 377 -16.56 13.19 -17.84
CA LEU A 377 -17.56 12.16 -17.60
C LEU A 377 -18.05 11.55 -18.91
N ASP A 378 -18.30 12.36 -19.94
CA ASP A 378 -18.67 11.87 -21.27
C ASP A 378 -17.57 10.98 -21.87
N ALA A 379 -16.31 11.38 -21.71
CA ALA A 379 -15.18 10.56 -22.15
C ALA A 379 -15.07 9.25 -21.35
N ILE A 380 -15.25 9.30 -20.02
CA ILE A 380 -15.25 8.11 -19.15
C ILE A 380 -16.35 7.13 -19.55
N GLN A 381 -17.56 7.61 -19.88
CA GLN A 381 -18.66 6.75 -20.35
C GLN A 381 -18.30 5.98 -21.63
N SER A 382 -17.41 6.52 -22.46
CA SER A 382 -16.94 5.84 -23.66
C SER A 382 -16.00 4.66 -23.37
N CYS A 383 -15.45 4.57 -22.15
CA CYS A 383 -14.51 3.54 -21.70
C CYS A 383 -15.21 2.23 -21.30
N GLN A 384 -15.74 1.49 -22.29
CA GLN A 384 -16.46 0.21 -22.06
C GLN A 384 -15.62 -0.91 -21.43
N HIS A 385 -14.29 -0.75 -21.36
CA HIS A 385 -13.36 -1.72 -20.79
C HIS A 385 -12.78 -1.30 -19.44
N LEU A 386 -13.25 -0.19 -18.88
CA LEU A 386 -12.78 0.32 -17.61
C LEU A 386 -13.13 -0.64 -16.47
N ARG A 387 -12.12 -1.03 -15.70
CA ARG A 387 -12.20 -1.91 -14.52
C ARG A 387 -11.93 -1.16 -13.23
N THR A 388 -11.03 -0.18 -13.27
CA THR A 388 -10.68 0.65 -12.11
C THR A 388 -10.91 2.10 -12.45
N LEU A 389 -11.67 2.80 -11.59
CA LEU A 389 -11.93 4.23 -11.70
C LEU A 389 -11.64 4.89 -10.36
N VAL A 390 -10.69 5.82 -10.32
CA VAL A 390 -10.37 6.60 -9.11
C VAL A 390 -10.51 8.08 -9.46
N LEU A 391 -11.43 8.77 -8.81
CA LEU A 391 -11.66 10.21 -8.95
C LEU A 391 -11.40 10.87 -7.58
N ASP A 392 -10.18 11.33 -7.35
CA ASP A 392 -9.80 11.99 -6.10
C ASP A 392 -9.67 13.50 -6.33
N GLN A 393 -10.40 14.30 -5.55
CA GLN A 393 -10.26 15.75 -5.49
C GLN A 393 -10.31 16.44 -6.87
N LEU A 394 -11.18 15.98 -7.77
CA LEU A 394 -11.38 16.63 -9.06
C LEU A 394 -11.69 18.12 -8.89
N CYS A 395 -11.01 18.94 -9.65
CA CYS A 395 -11.14 20.40 -9.70
C CYS A 395 -11.69 20.80 -11.07
N PHE A 396 -12.18 22.03 -11.20
CA PHE A 396 -13.00 22.40 -12.35
C PHE A 396 -12.59 23.72 -12.95
N THR A 397 -12.73 23.80 -14.25
CA THR A 397 -12.43 24.99 -15.04
C THR A 397 -13.68 25.78 -15.41
N THR A 398 -14.86 25.16 -15.39
CA THR A 398 -16.14 25.75 -15.79
C THR A 398 -17.15 25.72 -14.63
N ASP A 399 -17.89 26.82 -14.42
CA ASP A 399 -18.90 26.94 -13.35
C ASP A 399 -20.24 26.24 -13.68
N ASN A 400 -20.37 25.67 -14.88
CA ASN A 400 -21.61 25.06 -15.38
C ASN A 400 -21.65 23.55 -15.09
N VAL A 401 -22.16 23.21 -13.91
CA VAL A 401 -22.48 21.81 -13.53
C VAL A 401 -23.93 21.45 -13.90
N ALA A 402 -24.65 22.37 -14.56
CA ALA A 402 -26.07 22.24 -14.80
C ALA A 402 -26.37 21.17 -15.87
N THR A 403 -27.16 20.17 -15.46
CA THR A 403 -27.75 19.09 -16.28
C THR A 403 -26.77 18.14 -16.93
N ILE A 404 -26.10 17.33 -16.09
CA ILE A 404 -25.44 16.12 -16.56
C ILE A 404 -26.54 15.13 -16.99
N VAL A 405 -26.52 14.78 -18.28
CA VAL A 405 -27.50 13.95 -18.99
C VAL A 405 -27.46 12.51 -18.48
N GLU A 406 -28.53 11.75 -18.73
CA GLU A 406 -28.64 10.30 -18.47
C GLU A 406 -27.34 9.56 -18.81
N MET A 407 -26.62 9.14 -17.78
CA MET A 407 -25.34 8.45 -17.94
C MET A 407 -25.55 6.98 -18.27
N VAL A 408 -24.70 6.47 -19.17
CA VAL A 408 -24.59 5.03 -19.43
C VAL A 408 -23.65 4.40 -18.40
N ALA A 409 -24.11 3.32 -17.75
CA ALA A 409 -23.31 2.59 -16.76
C ALA A 409 -22.08 1.91 -17.40
N LEU A 410 -20.97 1.87 -16.68
CA LEU A 410 -19.71 1.23 -17.05
C LEU A 410 -19.80 -0.28 -16.78
N PRO A 411 -20.00 -1.13 -17.81
CA PRO A 411 -20.45 -2.52 -17.61
C PRO A 411 -19.38 -3.45 -17.03
N ARG A 412 -18.11 -3.03 -16.96
CA ARG A 412 -16.97 -3.86 -16.54
C ARG A 412 -16.23 -3.34 -15.32
N ILE A 413 -16.77 -2.31 -14.66
CA ILE A 413 -16.12 -1.70 -13.51
C ILE A 413 -16.09 -2.70 -12.34
N GLN A 414 -14.90 -2.86 -11.75
CA GLN A 414 -14.62 -3.76 -10.64
C GLN A 414 -14.30 -2.99 -9.36
N SER A 415 -13.58 -1.88 -9.48
CA SER A 415 -13.26 -1.01 -8.35
C SER A 415 -13.53 0.43 -8.73
N ALA A 416 -14.20 1.16 -7.85
CA ALA A 416 -14.47 2.57 -8.02
C ALA A 416 -14.15 3.33 -6.73
N GLU A 417 -13.32 4.36 -6.81
CA GLU A 417 -13.03 5.26 -5.69
C GLU A 417 -13.38 6.69 -6.06
N PHE A 418 -14.03 7.40 -5.16
CA PHE A 418 -14.33 8.81 -5.28
C PHE A 418 -13.92 9.52 -3.98
N THR A 419 -13.11 10.55 -4.07
CA THR A 419 -12.76 11.40 -2.92
C THR A 419 -13.14 12.83 -3.24
N ALA A 420 -14.00 13.42 -2.42
CA ALA A 420 -14.41 14.80 -2.65
C ALA A 420 -13.30 15.80 -2.35
N LEU A 421 -13.42 16.98 -2.99
CA LEU A 421 -12.65 18.15 -2.61
C LEU A 421 -12.89 18.47 -1.14
N SER A 422 -11.83 18.34 -0.35
CA SER A 422 -11.81 18.88 0.99
C SER A 422 -12.09 20.38 0.91
N PRO A 423 -13.05 20.93 1.69
CA PRO A 423 -13.22 22.38 1.77
C PRO A 423 -11.85 22.96 2.15
N PRO A 424 -11.36 24.00 1.44
CA PRO A 424 -10.04 24.56 1.71
C PRO A 424 -10.00 24.89 3.21
N SER A 425 -9.09 24.23 3.92
CA SER A 425 -8.85 24.52 5.33
C SER A 425 -8.62 26.02 5.42
N ARG A 426 -9.54 26.74 6.08
CA ARG A 426 -9.70 28.22 6.15
C ARG A 426 -8.47 29.01 6.66
N ARG A 427 -7.27 28.44 6.68
CA ARG A 427 -6.06 28.99 7.32
C ARG A 427 -5.12 29.77 6.41
N LEU A 428 -5.33 29.82 5.09
CA LEU A 428 -4.59 30.77 4.24
C LEU A 428 -5.32 32.11 4.22
N HIS A 429 -4.94 32.98 5.17
CA HIS A 429 -5.33 34.39 5.30
C HIS A 429 -4.85 35.23 4.09
N GLY A 430 -5.41 34.98 2.91
CA GLY A 430 -5.30 35.85 1.75
C GLY A 430 -6.65 36.49 1.48
N THR A 431 -6.80 37.77 1.79
CA THR A 431 -7.99 38.60 1.54
C THR A 431 -8.27 38.72 0.04
N VAL A 432 -8.96 37.74 -0.54
CA VAL A 432 -9.56 37.86 -1.87
C VAL A 432 -11.06 38.10 -1.67
N THR A 433 -11.44 39.37 -1.58
CA THR A 433 -12.83 39.81 -1.62
C THR A 433 -13.25 39.94 -3.07
N GLY A 434 -14.01 38.99 -3.61
CA GLY A 434 -14.57 39.17 -4.94
C GLY A 434 -15.39 37.99 -5.44
N THR A 435 -16.72 38.14 -5.38
CA THR A 435 -17.78 37.35 -6.04
C THR A 435 -18.12 35.98 -5.43
N ALA A 436 -19.42 35.81 -5.14
CA ALA A 436 -20.00 34.64 -4.49
C ALA A 436 -19.98 33.42 -5.42
N SER A 437 -18.92 32.62 -5.34
CA SER A 437 -18.90 31.28 -5.89
C SER A 437 -19.86 30.37 -5.10
N GLN A 438 -20.56 29.48 -5.80
CA GLN A 438 -21.46 28.50 -5.19
C GLN A 438 -20.74 27.72 -4.07
N PRO A 439 -21.45 27.32 -3.00
CA PRO A 439 -20.84 26.56 -1.92
C PRO A 439 -20.30 25.21 -2.44
N PRO A 440 -19.05 24.83 -2.12
CA PRO A 440 -18.40 23.58 -2.57
C PRO A 440 -19.20 22.29 -2.32
N ILE A 441 -20.17 22.33 -1.39
CA ILE A 441 -20.98 21.19 -0.96
C ILE A 441 -21.98 20.76 -2.02
N ALA A 442 -22.81 21.69 -2.54
CA ALA A 442 -23.84 21.38 -3.54
C ALA A 442 -23.25 20.78 -4.82
N TYR A 443 -21.96 21.04 -5.01
CA TYR A 443 -21.20 20.57 -6.12
C TYR A 443 -20.64 19.16 -5.98
N ASN A 444 -19.97 18.88 -4.86
CA ASN A 444 -19.54 17.52 -4.53
C ASN A 444 -20.73 16.55 -4.59
N ASP A 445 -21.92 16.99 -4.20
CA ASP A 445 -23.17 16.24 -4.35
C ASP A 445 -23.52 15.93 -5.83
N ALA A 446 -23.41 16.91 -6.73
CA ALA A 446 -23.73 16.71 -8.15
C ALA A 446 -22.76 15.74 -8.83
N LEU A 447 -21.48 15.80 -8.45
CA LEU A 447 -20.44 14.90 -8.94
C LEU A 447 -20.60 13.50 -8.43
N LEU A 448 -20.88 13.37 -7.14
CA LEU A 448 -21.12 12.09 -6.52
C LEU A 448 -22.31 11.38 -7.20
N ARG A 449 -23.39 12.10 -7.49
CA ARG A 449 -24.53 11.55 -8.25
C ARG A 449 -24.12 11.06 -9.63
N SER A 450 -23.30 11.85 -10.32
CA SER A 450 -22.78 11.50 -11.64
C SER A 450 -21.88 10.26 -11.57
N PHE A 451 -20.99 10.21 -10.59
CA PHE A 451 -20.13 9.06 -10.30
C PHE A 451 -20.96 7.81 -10.03
N PHE A 452 -21.97 7.87 -9.16
CA PHE A 452 -22.85 6.72 -8.92
C PHE A 452 -23.62 6.29 -10.17
N SER A 453 -24.02 7.21 -11.04
CA SER A 453 -24.69 6.86 -12.29
C SER A 453 -23.79 6.16 -13.31
N LEU A 454 -22.45 6.29 -13.18
CA LEU A 454 -21.49 5.50 -13.98
C LEU A 454 -21.39 4.05 -13.50
N LEU A 455 -21.84 3.73 -12.29
CA LEU A 455 -21.63 2.42 -11.70
C LEU A 455 -22.85 1.52 -11.90
N PRO A 456 -22.71 0.29 -12.44
CA PRO A 456 -23.77 -0.70 -12.40
C PRO A 456 -23.86 -1.27 -10.98
N LEU A 457 -24.60 -0.61 -10.10
CA LEU A 457 -24.52 -0.78 -8.64
C LEU A 457 -24.93 -2.14 -8.00
N PRO A 458 -25.29 -3.21 -8.73
CA PRO A 458 -25.18 -4.56 -8.16
C PRO A 458 -23.93 -5.34 -8.62
N GLN A 459 -23.13 -4.87 -9.56
CA GLN A 459 -22.04 -5.65 -10.18
C GLN A 459 -20.64 -5.25 -9.71
N VAL A 460 -20.50 -4.09 -9.04
CA VAL A 460 -19.21 -3.59 -8.57
C VAL A 460 -18.88 -4.19 -7.20
N PRO A 461 -17.80 -4.98 -7.06
CA PRO A 461 -17.44 -5.60 -5.79
C PRO A 461 -16.94 -4.61 -4.73
N SER A 462 -16.34 -3.48 -5.12
CA SER A 462 -15.84 -2.47 -4.17
C SER A 462 -16.05 -1.04 -4.67
N ILE A 463 -16.63 -0.19 -3.81
CA ILE A 463 -16.81 1.24 -4.03
C ILE A 463 -16.33 1.99 -2.78
N THR A 464 -15.38 2.91 -2.93
CA THR A 464 -14.92 3.76 -1.83
C THR A 464 -15.30 5.20 -2.10
N VAL A 465 -15.95 5.88 -1.15
CA VAL A 465 -16.34 7.29 -1.20
C VAL A 465 -15.76 8.02 0.01
N ARG A 466 -14.85 8.97 -0.18
CA ARG A 466 -14.16 9.70 0.90
C ARG A 466 -14.54 11.17 0.95
N CYS A 467 -14.52 11.74 2.16
CA CYS A 467 -14.61 13.19 2.41
C CYS A 467 -15.92 13.86 1.95
N ILE A 468 -17.03 13.12 1.85
CA ILE A 468 -18.36 13.67 1.57
C ILE A 468 -19.28 13.41 2.75
N ASP A 469 -20.03 14.43 3.16
CA ASP A 469 -21.21 14.22 3.99
C ASP A 469 -22.32 13.61 3.10
N LEU A 470 -22.33 12.28 2.99
CA LEU A 470 -23.35 11.58 2.22
C LEU A 470 -24.73 11.93 2.78
N GLN A 471 -25.53 12.64 1.99
CA GLN A 471 -26.94 12.80 2.35
C GLN A 471 -27.63 11.44 2.25
N LEU A 472 -28.60 11.23 3.14
CA LEU A 472 -29.26 9.93 3.26
C LEU A 472 -29.83 9.41 1.93
N ARG A 473 -30.42 10.30 1.13
CA ARG A 473 -30.97 9.99 -0.19
C ARG A 473 -29.97 9.33 -1.14
N ASP A 474 -28.69 9.71 -1.05
CA ASP A 474 -27.64 9.24 -1.95
C ASP A 474 -27.15 7.84 -1.51
N LEU A 475 -27.10 7.59 -0.20
CA LEU A 475 -26.89 6.25 0.37
C LEU A 475 -28.05 5.31 0.03
N LEU A 476 -29.29 5.78 0.15
CA LEU A 476 -30.49 4.98 -0.13
C LEU A 476 -30.59 4.55 -1.60
N ARG A 477 -30.32 5.46 -2.54
CA ARG A 477 -30.24 5.08 -3.97
C ARG A 477 -29.17 4.04 -4.24
N THR A 478 -28.03 4.16 -3.56
CA THR A 478 -26.94 3.18 -3.67
C THR A 478 -27.40 1.81 -3.15
N LEU A 479 -28.10 1.77 -2.01
CA LEU A 479 -28.64 0.55 -1.42
C LEU A 479 -29.81 -0.05 -2.22
N GLU A 480 -30.68 0.76 -2.82
CA GLU A 480 -31.78 0.32 -3.69
C GLU A 480 -31.27 -0.41 -4.95
N GLY A 481 -30.10 -0.03 -5.46
CA GLY A 481 -29.46 -0.65 -6.62
C GLY A 481 -28.80 -2.01 -6.33
N VAL A 482 -28.44 -2.28 -5.06
CA VAL A 482 -27.85 -3.55 -4.64
C VAL A 482 -28.99 -4.55 -4.40
N GLY A 483 -29.40 -5.23 -5.47
CA GLY A 483 -30.52 -6.18 -5.44
C GLY A 483 -30.44 -7.29 -4.39
N HIS A 484 -31.57 -7.97 -4.20
CA HIS A 484 -31.75 -9.05 -3.21
C HIS A 484 -30.73 -10.19 -3.35
N GLY A 485 -30.09 -10.58 -2.24
CA GLY A 485 -29.27 -11.81 -2.14
C GLY A 485 -27.75 -11.62 -2.08
N ARG A 486 -27.25 -10.39 -1.92
CA ARG A 486 -25.82 -10.11 -1.66
C ARG A 486 -25.59 -9.60 -0.25
N THR A 487 -24.40 -9.86 0.29
CA THR A 487 -23.96 -9.26 1.55
C THR A 487 -23.34 -7.91 1.23
N LEU A 488 -23.84 -6.87 1.89
CA LEU A 488 -23.29 -5.52 1.85
C LEU A 488 -22.44 -5.31 3.09
N LEU A 489 -21.16 -5.03 2.89
CA LEU A 489 -20.29 -4.51 3.93
C LEU A 489 -20.12 -3.02 3.67
N LEU A 490 -20.70 -2.19 4.53
CA LEU A 490 -20.31 -0.80 4.63
C LEU A 490 -19.19 -0.73 5.68
N ASP A 491 -18.21 0.14 5.50
CA ASP A 491 -17.11 0.46 6.41
C ASP A 491 -17.00 1.99 6.44
N VAL A 492 -17.04 2.64 7.62
CA VAL A 492 -16.99 4.11 7.72
C VAL A 492 -15.86 4.59 8.62
N LYS A 493 -14.72 4.90 8.03
CA LYS A 493 -13.59 5.40 8.82
C LYS A 493 -13.67 6.91 9.00
N HIS A 494 -13.14 7.42 10.10
CA HIS A 494 -12.88 8.85 10.26
C HIS A 494 -11.38 9.10 10.07
N PHE A 495 -10.98 9.65 8.92
CA PHE A 495 -9.61 10.02 8.63
C PHE A 495 -9.45 11.54 8.73
N GLY A 496 -8.60 12.02 9.64
CA GLY A 496 -8.39 13.46 9.85
C GLY A 496 -9.65 14.24 10.24
N GLY A 497 -10.60 13.61 10.94
CA GLY A 497 -11.87 14.22 11.36
C GLY A 497 -12.95 14.29 10.27
N LYS A 498 -12.76 13.63 9.13
CA LYS A 498 -13.75 13.53 8.04
C LYS A 498 -14.18 12.07 7.81
N PRO A 499 -15.43 11.83 7.42
CA PRO A 499 -15.90 10.48 7.13
C PRO A 499 -15.37 9.96 5.78
N GLU A 500 -14.97 8.70 5.77
CA GLU A 500 -14.61 7.86 4.64
C GLU A 500 -15.57 6.67 4.63
N PHE A 501 -16.22 6.37 3.52
CA PHE A 501 -17.16 5.28 3.36
C PHE A 501 -16.60 4.27 2.36
N THR A 502 -16.59 3.00 2.69
CA THR A 502 -16.26 1.91 1.76
C THR A 502 -17.44 0.94 1.73
N LEU A 503 -17.96 0.68 0.55
CA LEU A 503 -19.04 -0.28 0.29
C LEU A 503 -18.47 -1.46 -0.49
N GLU A 504 -18.49 -2.64 0.10
CA GLU A 504 -18.12 -3.90 -0.53
C GLU A 504 -19.36 -4.77 -0.70
N THR A 505 -19.46 -5.44 -1.85
CA THR A 505 -20.53 -6.41 -2.12
C THR A 505 -19.92 -7.79 -2.32
N SER A 506 -20.40 -8.78 -1.57
CA SER A 506 -19.96 -10.18 -1.70
C SER A 506 -21.13 -11.12 -2.00
N THR A 507 -20.82 -12.24 -2.65
CA THR A 507 -21.81 -13.29 -2.94
C THR A 507 -21.75 -14.39 -1.88
N PRO A 508 -22.89 -15.00 -1.49
CA PRO A 508 -22.91 -16.04 -0.47
C PRO A 508 -22.14 -17.32 -0.84
N ALA A 509 -21.71 -17.49 -2.10
CA ALA A 509 -20.96 -18.65 -2.58
C ALA A 509 -19.47 -18.63 -2.20
N ASP A 510 -18.93 -17.49 -1.77
CA ASP A 510 -17.49 -17.31 -1.54
C ASP A 510 -16.99 -17.92 -0.20
N GLY A 511 -17.90 -18.49 0.61
CA GLY A 511 -17.57 -19.17 1.87
C GLY A 511 -17.09 -18.22 2.99
N PRO A 512 -17.18 -18.61 4.27
CA PRO A 512 -16.82 -17.75 5.40
C PRO A 512 -15.30 -17.73 5.67
N GLN A 513 -14.46 -17.71 4.62
CA GLN A 513 -12.99 -17.70 4.76
C GLN A 513 -12.35 -16.45 4.17
N SER A 514 -12.70 -15.31 4.75
CA SER A 514 -11.86 -14.10 4.74
C SER A 514 -12.42 -13.17 5.81
N GLY A 515 -11.78 -13.17 6.99
CA GLY A 515 -12.07 -12.19 8.02
C GLY A 515 -11.58 -10.82 7.58
N MET A 516 -12.44 -10.05 6.91
CA MET A 516 -12.26 -8.61 6.74
C MET A 516 -13.30 -7.90 7.59
N SER A 517 -12.82 -7.11 8.55
CA SER A 517 -13.60 -6.39 9.54
C SER A 517 -13.07 -4.98 9.63
N ARG A 518 -13.87 -3.95 9.33
CA ARG A 518 -13.46 -2.55 9.50
C ARG A 518 -14.66 -1.62 9.79
N HIS A 519 -14.38 -0.38 10.19
CA HIS A 519 -14.77 0.31 11.42
C HIS A 519 -15.74 1.47 11.14
N PHE A 520 -16.49 1.97 12.15
CA PHE A 520 -17.45 3.08 12.01
C PHE A 520 -17.29 4.11 13.13
N SER A 521 -17.49 5.42 12.87
CA SER A 521 -17.76 6.39 13.94
C SER A 521 -19.23 6.82 14.01
N ALA A 522 -19.71 7.04 15.23
CA ALA A 522 -21.14 7.02 15.56
C ALA A 522 -21.91 8.30 15.26
N GLU A 523 -21.23 9.43 15.11
CA GLU A 523 -21.87 10.76 15.00
C GLU A 523 -22.55 10.94 13.62
N THR A 524 -21.95 10.37 12.58
CA THR A 524 -22.47 10.40 11.21
C THR A 524 -23.62 9.41 11.01
N MET A 525 -23.58 8.26 11.67
CA MET A 525 -24.56 7.19 11.51
C MET A 525 -25.89 7.49 12.25
N HIS A 526 -25.84 8.23 13.37
CA HIS A 526 -27.05 8.70 14.08
C HIS A 526 -27.91 9.63 13.20
N THR A 527 -27.29 10.55 12.47
CA THR A 527 -28.01 11.50 11.59
C THR A 527 -28.59 10.80 10.35
N VAL A 528 -27.87 9.82 9.81
CA VAL A 528 -28.33 8.98 8.68
C VAL A 528 -29.52 8.11 9.12
N ILE A 529 -29.48 7.50 10.30
CA ILE A 529 -30.52 6.56 10.78
C ILE A 529 -31.78 7.23 11.34
N VAL A 530 -31.66 8.39 11.99
CA VAL A 530 -32.85 9.17 12.42
C VAL A 530 -33.69 9.61 11.22
N VAL A 531 -33.07 9.85 10.06
CA VAL A 531 -33.76 10.19 8.80
C VAL A 531 -34.23 8.92 8.03
N LEU A 532 -33.61 7.74 8.24
CA LEU A 532 -34.00 6.43 7.67
C LEU A 532 -35.34 5.88 8.20
N ASN A 533 -35.86 6.43 9.29
CA ASN A 533 -36.92 5.84 10.11
C ASN A 533 -38.36 5.97 9.55
N GLN A 534 -38.56 6.54 8.34
CA GLN A 534 -39.91 6.77 7.80
C GLN A 534 -40.27 6.02 6.51
N ASP A 535 -39.31 5.56 5.68
CA ASP A 535 -39.63 4.94 4.37
C ASP A 535 -38.95 3.58 4.06
N ILE A 536 -38.09 3.03 4.93
CA ILE A 536 -37.28 1.83 4.60
C ILE A 536 -37.58 0.65 5.52
N THR A 537 -38.76 0.07 5.37
CA THR A 537 -39.03 -1.29 5.85
C THR A 537 -38.65 -2.35 4.79
N MET A 538 -38.43 -1.96 3.52
CA MET A 538 -38.22 -2.91 2.42
C MET A 538 -36.76 -3.21 2.08
N GLY A 539 -35.86 -2.21 2.03
CA GLY A 539 -34.48 -2.39 1.57
C GLY A 539 -33.53 -3.07 2.57
N LEU A 540 -33.68 -2.79 3.87
CA LEU A 540 -32.81 -3.33 4.93
C LEU A 540 -33.28 -4.69 5.47
N SER A 541 -34.45 -5.17 5.05
CA SER A 541 -35.02 -6.46 5.47
C SER A 541 -34.18 -7.67 5.05
N SER A 542 -33.21 -7.50 4.13
CA SER A 542 -32.31 -8.54 3.65
C SER A 542 -30.91 -8.53 4.31
N LEU A 543 -30.67 -7.66 5.28
CA LEU A 543 -29.36 -7.55 5.93
C LEU A 543 -29.14 -8.70 6.91
N VAL A 544 -28.12 -9.55 6.64
CA VAL A 544 -27.87 -10.81 7.39
C VAL A 544 -26.88 -10.61 8.53
N THR A 545 -25.88 -9.73 8.35
CA THR A 545 -24.79 -9.45 9.30
C THR A 545 -24.51 -7.94 9.36
N LEU A 546 -24.32 -7.39 10.56
CA LEU A 546 -23.95 -5.99 10.80
C LEU A 546 -22.79 -5.90 11.81
N THR A 547 -21.76 -5.11 11.49
CA THR A 547 -20.60 -4.88 12.38
C THR A 547 -20.47 -3.39 12.70
N VAL A 548 -20.28 -3.03 13.98
CA VAL A 548 -20.30 -1.63 14.47
C VAL A 548 -19.16 -1.39 15.48
N ASP A 549 -18.48 -0.24 15.40
CA ASP A 549 -17.44 0.19 16.37
C ASP A 549 -18.00 1.23 17.37
N ILE A 550 -17.67 1.10 18.67
CA ILE A 550 -18.42 1.69 19.79
C ILE A 550 -17.97 3.10 20.17
N GLN A 551 -16.92 3.67 19.58
CA GLN A 551 -16.24 4.84 20.16
C GLN A 551 -17.19 5.97 20.63
N HIS A 552 -18.28 6.25 19.90
CA HIS A 552 -19.37 7.15 20.29
C HIS A 552 -20.79 6.52 20.12
N ALA A 553 -20.91 5.20 20.06
CA ALA A 553 -22.08 4.47 19.52
C ALA A 553 -23.27 4.26 20.48
N VAL A 554 -23.27 4.93 21.62
CA VAL A 554 -24.32 4.75 22.63
C VAL A 554 -25.68 5.26 22.13
N ASP A 555 -25.70 6.41 21.45
CA ASP A 555 -26.92 6.97 20.85
C ASP A 555 -27.31 6.27 19.53
N PHE A 556 -26.31 5.75 18.79
CA PHE A 556 -26.52 4.88 17.62
C PHE A 556 -27.24 3.57 17.99
N PHE A 557 -26.86 2.95 19.11
CA PHE A 557 -27.48 1.73 19.64
C PHE A 557 -28.95 1.92 19.98
N ALA A 558 -29.28 3.10 20.52
CA ALA A 558 -30.62 3.49 20.95
C ALA A 558 -31.61 3.53 19.78
N VAL A 559 -31.24 4.20 18.69
CA VAL A 559 -32.20 4.52 17.61
C VAL A 559 -32.32 3.37 16.62
N THR A 560 -31.21 2.70 16.29
CA THR A 560 -31.18 1.71 15.21
C THR A 560 -31.88 0.39 15.60
N PHE A 561 -31.61 -0.12 16.79
CA PHE A 561 -32.12 -1.43 17.23
C PHE A 561 -33.56 -1.38 17.77
N LEU A 562 -33.95 -0.27 18.40
CA LEU A 562 -35.29 -0.11 18.97
C LEU A 562 -36.35 0.37 17.96
N SER A 563 -35.93 1.00 16.84
CA SER A 563 -36.89 1.65 15.93
C SER A 563 -37.19 0.87 14.64
N ILE A 564 -36.25 0.07 14.11
CA ILE A 564 -36.33 -0.39 12.71
C ILE A 564 -36.80 -1.84 12.57
N GLY A 565 -36.63 -2.71 13.59
CA GLY A 565 -37.02 -4.12 13.53
C GLY A 565 -36.37 -4.86 12.35
N PHE A 566 -35.28 -5.58 12.57
CA PHE A 566 -34.59 -6.31 11.50
C PHE A 566 -35.02 -7.79 11.49
N PRO A 567 -36.05 -8.19 10.72
CA PRO A 567 -36.62 -9.54 10.79
C PRO A 567 -35.71 -10.64 10.22
N ARG A 568 -34.51 -10.32 9.69
CA ARG A 568 -33.56 -11.31 9.14
C ARG A 568 -32.12 -11.13 9.61
N LEU A 569 -31.87 -10.21 10.54
CA LEU A 569 -30.53 -9.96 11.05
C LEU A 569 -30.14 -11.12 11.96
N SER A 570 -29.27 -11.99 11.47
CA SER A 570 -28.80 -13.18 12.19
C SER A 570 -27.58 -12.92 13.06
N ARG A 571 -26.73 -11.95 12.69
CA ARG A 571 -25.48 -11.69 13.40
C ARG A 571 -25.19 -10.22 13.58
N VAL A 572 -24.79 -9.85 14.80
CA VAL A 572 -24.32 -8.51 15.15
C VAL A 572 -22.96 -8.62 15.82
N GLU A 573 -22.01 -7.81 15.38
CA GLU A 573 -20.69 -7.75 15.98
C GLU A 573 -20.32 -6.32 16.37
N LEU A 574 -19.89 -6.16 17.62
CA LEU A 574 -19.67 -4.87 18.27
C LEU A 574 -18.22 -4.80 18.72
N ARG A 575 -17.48 -3.78 18.27
CA ARG A 575 -16.06 -3.66 18.56
C ARG A 575 -15.76 -2.37 19.32
N THR A 576 -14.80 -2.39 20.23
CA THR A 576 -14.29 -1.19 20.92
C THR A 576 -12.91 -0.83 20.34
N PRO A 577 -12.61 0.43 19.98
CA PRO A 577 -11.40 0.76 19.24
C PRO A 577 -10.18 0.97 20.14
N TYR A 578 -8.98 0.91 19.52
CA TYR A 578 -7.69 1.24 20.14
C TYR A 578 -7.53 2.77 20.25
N VAL A 579 -7.24 3.27 21.45
CA VAL A 579 -6.94 4.70 21.67
C VAL A 579 -5.57 4.79 22.31
N SER A 580 -4.60 5.40 21.63
CA SER A 580 -3.30 5.67 22.26
C SER A 580 -3.47 6.78 23.30
N ASP A 581 -3.02 6.55 24.53
CA ASP A 581 -3.09 7.47 25.69
C ASP A 581 -2.28 8.79 25.54
N ARG A 582 -2.00 9.26 24.32
CA ARG A 582 -1.16 10.45 24.08
C ARG A 582 -1.85 11.80 24.33
N LEU A 583 -3.09 11.84 24.83
CA LEU A 583 -3.77 13.08 25.24
C LEU A 583 -3.91 13.10 26.77
N GLY A 584 -3.02 13.86 27.41
CA GLY A 584 -2.75 13.80 28.86
C GLY A 584 -3.94 13.98 29.81
N ASN A 585 -3.77 13.40 31.01
CA ASN A 585 -4.46 13.63 32.29
C ASN A 585 -6.01 13.81 32.29
N GLY A 586 -6.73 13.24 31.32
CA GLY A 586 -8.19 13.05 31.37
C GLY A 586 -8.59 11.64 31.81
N PRO A 587 -9.87 11.40 32.16
CA PRO A 587 -10.39 10.04 32.32
C PRO A 587 -10.11 9.26 31.03
N THR A 588 -9.65 8.02 31.16
CA THR A 588 -9.38 7.17 29.99
C THR A 588 -10.66 7.06 29.17
N THR A 589 -10.54 7.13 27.84
CA THR A 589 -11.68 7.11 26.92
C THR A 589 -12.52 5.83 27.06
N SER A 590 -11.95 4.76 27.62
CA SER A 590 -12.64 3.52 28.01
C SER A 590 -13.61 3.71 29.18
N GLU A 591 -13.25 4.47 30.22
CA GLU A 591 -14.16 4.83 31.32
C GLU A 591 -15.31 5.71 30.81
N PHE A 592 -15.03 6.60 29.86
CA PHE A 592 -16.06 7.42 29.21
C PHE A 592 -17.05 6.58 28.39
N ALA A 593 -16.57 5.56 27.67
CA ALA A 593 -17.41 4.65 26.90
C ALA A 593 -18.32 3.81 27.82
N VAL A 594 -17.77 3.22 28.90
CA VAL A 594 -18.54 2.46 29.89
C VAL A 594 -19.54 3.34 30.63
N ALA A 595 -19.15 4.56 31.03
CA ALA A 595 -20.03 5.51 31.71
C ALA A 595 -21.15 6.02 30.80
N SER A 596 -20.84 6.29 29.51
CA SER A 596 -21.84 6.69 28.51
C SER A 596 -22.84 5.58 28.27
N LEU A 597 -22.39 4.33 28.14
CA LEU A 597 -23.24 3.18 27.93
C LEU A 597 -24.10 2.87 29.17
N LYS A 598 -23.55 3.01 30.38
CA LYS A 598 -24.29 2.89 31.65
C LYS A 598 -25.33 4.00 31.83
N SER A 599 -24.96 5.25 31.54
CA SER A 599 -25.86 6.42 31.56
C SER A 599 -27.02 6.25 30.58
N PHE A 600 -26.75 5.71 29.40
CA PHE A 600 -27.76 5.35 28.40
C PHE A 600 -28.68 4.22 28.84
N VAL A 601 -28.13 3.11 29.36
CA VAL A 601 -28.89 2.00 29.92
C VAL A 601 -29.83 2.49 31.03
N GLN A 602 -29.44 3.53 31.78
CA GLN A 602 -30.30 4.17 32.77
C GLN A 602 -31.33 5.13 32.15
N ARG A 603 -31.01 5.81 31.04
CA ARG A 603 -31.85 6.82 30.37
C ARG A 603 -33.06 6.24 29.62
N TYR A 604 -32.93 5.05 29.01
CA TYR A 604 -33.96 4.46 28.13
C TYR A 604 -34.69 3.26 28.75
N ASN A 605 -35.22 3.44 29.96
CA ASN A 605 -35.74 2.37 30.82
C ASN A 605 -37.08 1.72 30.38
N ALA A 606 -37.61 1.97 29.16
CA ALA A 606 -39.03 1.74 28.85
C ALA A 606 -39.39 1.04 27.53
N VAL A 607 -38.44 0.65 26.66
CA VAL A 607 -38.77 0.02 25.35
C VAL A 607 -38.04 -1.33 25.21
N PHE A 608 -38.78 -2.40 24.95
CA PHE A 608 -38.27 -3.76 24.76
C PHE A 608 -37.88 -4.00 23.29
N ILE A 609 -36.82 -4.77 23.05
CA ILE A 609 -36.31 -5.10 21.70
C ILE A 609 -36.86 -6.48 21.28
N ASP A 610 -37.56 -6.57 20.15
CA ASP A 610 -37.95 -7.85 19.53
C ASP A 610 -36.86 -8.30 18.54
N CYS A 611 -36.26 -9.47 18.79
CA CYS A 611 -35.06 -9.98 18.09
C CYS A 611 -35.18 -11.46 17.74
N GLN A 612 -36.35 -11.90 17.26
CA GLN A 612 -36.65 -13.32 16.96
C GLN A 612 -35.67 -14.02 15.99
N CYS A 613 -34.87 -13.28 15.21
CA CYS A 613 -33.95 -13.85 14.22
C CYS A 613 -32.47 -13.69 14.55
N LEU A 614 -32.13 -13.10 15.70
CA LEU A 614 -30.75 -12.81 16.09
C LEU A 614 -30.07 -14.08 16.63
N SER A 615 -29.28 -14.78 15.81
CA SER A 615 -28.61 -16.01 16.23
C SER A 615 -27.30 -15.76 16.97
N THR A 616 -26.59 -14.65 16.71
CA THR A 616 -25.26 -14.43 17.30
C THR A 616 -24.96 -12.96 17.58
N VAL A 617 -24.48 -12.66 18.79
CA VAL A 617 -23.93 -11.35 19.15
C VAL A 617 -22.50 -11.49 19.64
N VAL A 618 -21.58 -10.74 19.03
CA VAL A 618 -20.15 -10.77 19.37
C VAL A 618 -19.73 -9.40 19.87
N PHE A 619 -19.11 -9.32 21.04
CA PHE A 619 -18.38 -8.15 21.53
C PHE A 619 -16.89 -8.42 21.36
N SER A 620 -16.08 -7.52 20.79
CA SER A 620 -14.63 -7.77 20.64
C SER A 620 -13.74 -6.52 20.79
N HIS A 621 -12.48 -6.73 21.16
CA HIS A 621 -11.43 -5.72 21.31
C HIS A 621 -10.23 -6.09 20.40
N PRO A 622 -9.67 -5.15 19.61
CA PRO A 622 -8.74 -5.46 18.53
C PRO A 622 -7.30 -5.80 18.95
N ASP A 623 -6.86 -5.44 20.17
CA ASP A 623 -5.48 -5.66 20.62
C ASP A 623 -5.36 -6.86 21.56
N ARG A 624 -4.47 -7.81 21.23
CA ARG A 624 -4.19 -9.04 21.99
C ARG A 624 -3.00 -8.90 22.94
N SER A 625 -2.23 -7.80 22.89
CA SER A 625 -0.86 -7.78 23.42
C SER A 625 -0.50 -6.74 24.49
N SER A 626 -1.35 -5.76 24.80
CA SER A 626 -0.89 -4.55 25.51
C SER A 626 -1.50 -4.24 26.89
N TYR A 627 -2.43 -5.04 27.44
CA TYR A 627 -3.02 -4.79 28.77
C TYR A 627 -2.96 -6.02 29.69
N ASP A 628 -2.80 -5.77 31.00
CA ASP A 628 -2.85 -6.79 32.06
C ASP A 628 -4.27 -7.35 32.31
N ASP A 629 -5.35 -6.70 31.82
CA ASP A 629 -6.72 -7.23 31.97
C ASP A 629 -7.74 -6.80 30.84
N PRO A 630 -7.60 -7.32 29.60
CA PRO A 630 -8.39 -6.90 28.44
C PRO A 630 -9.85 -7.40 28.40
N VAL A 631 -10.26 -8.28 29.32
CA VAL A 631 -11.59 -8.95 29.30
C VAL A 631 -12.70 -8.10 29.94
N CYS A 632 -12.36 -7.18 30.84
CA CYS A 632 -13.35 -6.46 31.65
C CYS A 632 -14.33 -5.62 30.81
N ILE A 633 -13.87 -4.99 29.73
CA ILE A 633 -14.70 -4.07 28.93
C ILE A 633 -15.71 -4.83 28.05
N PRO A 634 -15.30 -5.81 27.19
CA PRO A 634 -16.26 -6.63 26.45
C PRO A 634 -17.28 -7.33 27.35
N TRP A 635 -16.87 -7.79 28.54
CA TRP A 635 -17.74 -8.47 29.49
C TRP A 635 -18.77 -7.55 30.18
N GLN A 636 -18.38 -6.34 30.58
CA GLN A 636 -19.31 -5.36 31.17
C GLN A 636 -20.36 -4.86 30.17
N LEU A 637 -19.95 -4.67 28.90
CA LEU A 637 -20.84 -4.32 27.79
C LEU A 637 -21.83 -5.44 27.52
N ALA A 638 -21.33 -6.66 27.46
CA ALA A 638 -22.12 -7.87 27.30
C ALA A 638 -23.17 -8.06 28.42
N GLN A 639 -22.79 -7.93 29.69
CA GLN A 639 -23.73 -8.07 30.81
C GLN A 639 -24.83 -6.99 30.80
N SER A 640 -24.46 -5.75 30.47
CA SER A 640 -25.43 -4.65 30.34
C SER A 640 -26.41 -4.89 29.20
N PHE A 641 -25.94 -5.43 28.06
CA PHE A 641 -26.75 -5.77 26.90
C PHE A 641 -27.72 -6.95 27.17
N VAL A 642 -27.23 -8.03 27.77
CA VAL A 642 -28.04 -9.23 28.07
C VAL A 642 -29.16 -8.94 29.08
N SER A 643 -28.95 -8.01 30.02
CA SER A 643 -29.95 -7.66 31.05
C SER A 643 -31.27 -7.06 30.52
N ARG A 644 -31.38 -6.79 29.21
CA ARG A 644 -32.51 -6.10 28.56
C ARG A 644 -33.36 -6.97 27.63
N PHE A 645 -32.94 -8.18 27.31
CA PHE A 645 -33.79 -9.10 26.53
C PHE A 645 -34.89 -9.66 27.43
N GLN A 646 -36.16 -9.42 27.06
CA GLN A 646 -37.25 -10.28 27.50
C GLN A 646 -37.31 -11.46 26.54
N THR A 647 -36.86 -12.62 26.97
CA THR A 647 -37.13 -13.85 26.24
C THR A 647 -37.52 -14.93 27.23
N ASP A 648 -38.58 -15.67 26.90
CA ASP A 648 -38.90 -16.97 27.53
C ASP A 648 -37.79 -18.02 27.29
N SER A 649 -36.78 -17.69 26.47
CA SER A 649 -35.56 -18.48 26.23
C SER A 649 -34.31 -17.73 26.70
N PRO A 650 -33.49 -18.29 27.63
CA PRO A 650 -32.31 -17.61 28.16
C PRO A 650 -31.22 -17.42 27.09
N VAL A 651 -30.55 -16.27 27.03
CA VAL A 651 -29.35 -16.11 26.18
C VAL A 651 -28.19 -16.91 26.81
N ARG A 652 -27.52 -17.77 26.03
CA ARG A 652 -26.34 -18.52 26.49
C ARG A 652 -25.05 -17.87 26.00
N LEU A 653 -24.12 -17.69 26.92
CA LEU A 653 -22.74 -17.37 26.60
C LEU A 653 -22.11 -18.60 25.92
N LEU A 654 -21.67 -18.45 24.67
CA LEU A 654 -20.95 -19.51 23.95
C LEU A 654 -19.48 -19.55 24.33
N THR A 655 -18.82 -18.41 24.25
CA THR A 655 -17.37 -18.28 24.46
C THR A 655 -17.03 -16.88 24.97
N ALA A 656 -16.10 -16.80 25.92
CA ALA A 656 -15.44 -15.56 26.32
C ALA A 656 -13.93 -15.80 26.27
N ASP A 657 -13.22 -15.06 25.44
CA ASP A 657 -11.76 -15.07 25.37
C ASP A 657 -11.18 -13.69 25.73
N ARG A 658 -9.85 -13.57 25.72
CA ARG A 658 -9.16 -12.32 26.09
C ARG A 658 -9.56 -11.11 25.26
N SER A 659 -10.14 -11.32 24.08
CA SER A 659 -10.45 -10.29 23.09
C SER A 659 -11.93 -10.25 22.71
N SER A 660 -12.79 -11.17 23.17
CA SER A 660 -14.18 -11.24 22.70
C SER A 660 -15.13 -12.00 23.61
N VAL A 661 -16.43 -11.68 23.52
CA VAL A 661 -17.54 -12.34 24.22
C VAL A 661 -18.66 -12.62 23.22
N VAL A 662 -19.08 -13.87 23.09
CA VAL A 662 -20.07 -14.33 22.08
C VAL A 662 -21.31 -14.92 22.76
N PHE A 663 -22.50 -14.48 22.31
CA PHE A 663 -23.81 -14.96 22.77
C PHE A 663 -24.62 -15.59 21.65
N THR A 664 -25.42 -16.60 22.00
CA THR A 664 -26.54 -17.11 21.19
C THR A 664 -27.83 -17.16 22.01
N PRO A 665 -29.00 -17.14 21.38
CA PRO A 665 -30.23 -17.61 22.03
C PRO A 665 -30.05 -19.05 22.53
N ALA A 666 -30.59 -19.43 23.70
CA ALA A 666 -30.80 -20.84 24.01
C ALA A 666 -31.97 -21.35 23.16
N GLU A 667 -31.79 -22.52 22.56
CA GLU A 667 -32.86 -23.26 21.89
C GLU A 667 -34.10 -23.44 22.77
#